data_AF-F1CF05-F1
#
_entry.id   AF-F1CF05-F1
#
_cell.length_a   1.000
_cell.length_b   1.000
_cell.length_c   1.000
_cell.angle_alpha   90.00
_cell.angle_beta   90.00
_cell.angle_gamma   90.00
#
_symmetry.space_group_name_H-M   'P 1'
#
loop_
_entity.id
_entity.type
_entity.pdbx_description
1 polymer ?
#
loop_
_entity_poly.entity_id
_entity_poly.type
_entity_poly.pdbx_seq_one_letter_code
_entity_poly.pdbx_strand_id
1 'polypeptide(L)'
;MSAEAVNIPERPPFTDAHTQDPGTELPDTSLRLPPTPPKSEVNTDSTPNSRRGSSATAEPRYPLPPPTNVPKDILKEDLKTPDNHVPRDPRLIRLTGIHPFNVEAPLSALYDEGFLTSPELFYVRNHGAVPQVDDAIIPDWEFSIEGLVKHPITMTLKQLIVDYEQITVPITLVCAGNRRKEQNQVRKSKGFSWGAAGLSTALWTGVPIAELIGKAMPMRGAKYVCMEGADKLPNGYYGTSVKLNWAMDPNRCIMLAHKMNGEMLRPDHGKPLRVVVPGQIGGRSVKWLKKLIVTAEPSDNWYHIYDNRVLPTMISPEQSANEPKWWMDERYAIYDLSTNSATVYPAHEEQVCLFSGPETYRARGYAYGGGGRRVTRVEVTLDKGKSWALADIKYHEDDYRNADENETLFGGRLDMAWRETCFTWCFWEIDLNVEDLKLSGDIMVRAMDESMNVQPRDMYWSVLGMMNNPWYRITINKEGDYLRFEHPTQPALIPGGWMEKVKARGGNLANGFWGEKVGGEGEDEGIVEPKKEIKMTKDGLDRNITIDELRKHDGEANPWFVVNGEVYDGTAFLEGHPGGATSIFGAAGQDATDEFMAIHSETAKGMMQEYHIGSLDEASRAVLQTGDEVHSESSEPRKVFLQSKTWTKAILSSRQVI
;
A
#
# COMPACT_ATOMS: atom_id res chain seq x y z
N MET A 1 2.98 -37.05 53.35
CA MET A 1 3.29 -35.61 53.35
C MET A 1 2.21 -34.91 52.54
N SER A 2 1.44 -34.12 53.27
CA SER A 2 0.42 -33.12 52.92
C SER A 2 0.28 -32.64 51.47
N ALA A 3 -0.96 -32.64 50.98
CA ALA A 3 -1.53 -31.49 50.28
C ALA A 3 -3.01 -31.36 50.70
N GLU A 4 -3.35 -30.22 51.30
CA GLU A 4 -4.70 -29.85 51.74
C GLU A 4 -5.58 -29.50 50.52
N ALA A 5 -6.82 -29.99 50.54
CA ALA A 5 -7.87 -29.64 49.60
C ALA A 5 -8.84 -28.66 50.28
N VAL A 6 -9.10 -27.51 49.65
CA VAL A 6 -10.09 -26.53 50.09
C VAL A 6 -11.37 -26.68 49.25
N ASN A 7 -12.49 -26.71 49.97
CA ASN A 7 -13.88 -26.95 49.55
C ASN A 7 -14.47 -25.81 48.69
N ILE A 8 -15.25 -26.15 47.66
CA ILE A 8 -16.14 -25.23 46.92
C ILE A 8 -17.59 -25.75 47.10
N PRO A 9 -18.54 -24.95 47.63
CA PRO A 9 -19.93 -25.36 47.72
C PRO A 9 -20.77 -25.00 46.48
N GLU A 10 -21.67 -25.93 46.14
CA GLU A 10 -22.60 -25.92 45.01
C GLU A 10 -23.73 -24.86 45.12
N ARG A 11 -24.21 -24.37 43.97
CA ARG A 11 -25.40 -23.50 43.85
C ARG A 11 -26.68 -24.33 43.67
N PRO A 12 -27.79 -23.99 44.36
CA PRO A 12 -29.12 -24.52 44.04
C PRO A 12 -29.94 -23.57 43.14
N PRO A 13 -31.05 -24.04 42.53
CA PRO A 13 -31.72 -23.39 41.40
C PRO A 13 -32.82 -22.41 41.84
N PHE A 14 -33.11 -21.43 40.99
CA PHE A 14 -34.24 -20.51 41.15
C PHE A 14 -35.49 -21.03 40.45
N THR A 15 -36.63 -20.97 41.15
CA THR A 15 -37.99 -21.11 40.60
C THR A 15 -38.82 -19.90 41.03
N ASP A 16 -39.64 -19.42 40.11
CA ASP A 16 -40.60 -18.31 40.23
C ASP A 16 -41.78 -18.64 41.15
N ALA A 17 -42.34 -17.62 41.83
CA ALA A 17 -43.76 -17.26 41.75
C ALA A 17 -44.24 -16.25 42.83
N HIS A 18 -45.02 -15.26 42.35
CA HIS A 18 -46.23 -14.65 42.96
C HIS A 18 -46.10 -13.69 44.16
N THR A 19 -46.24 -12.36 43.97
CA THR A 19 -47.46 -11.47 43.89
C THR A 19 -47.94 -10.84 45.21
N GLN A 20 -48.01 -9.49 45.15
CA GLN A 20 -49.00 -8.52 45.72
C GLN A 20 -48.95 -8.13 47.21
N ASP A 21 -48.53 -6.90 47.59
CA ASP A 21 -49.20 -5.55 47.61
C ASP A 21 -49.83 -5.26 49.01
N PRO A 22 -50.12 -4.04 49.52
CA PRO A 22 -49.93 -2.67 49.00
C PRO A 22 -49.43 -1.59 50.02
N GLY A 23 -49.15 -0.37 49.54
CA GLY A 23 -49.27 0.86 50.36
C GLY A 23 -48.43 2.09 49.96
N THR A 24 -49.00 2.96 49.08
CA THR A 24 -48.95 4.46 49.01
C THR A 24 -47.58 5.19 49.13
N GLU A 25 -47.19 6.20 48.35
CA GLU A 25 -47.78 7.07 47.31
C GLU A 25 -46.60 7.91 46.76
N LEU A 26 -46.50 8.19 45.44
CA LEU A 26 -45.61 9.23 44.90
C LEU A 26 -46.32 9.98 43.74
N PRO A 27 -46.06 11.29 43.57
CA PRO A 27 -46.95 12.20 42.85
C PRO A 27 -46.70 12.26 41.33
N ASP A 28 -47.78 12.63 40.64
CA ASP A 28 -47.90 12.91 39.22
C ASP A 28 -47.08 14.14 38.79
N THR A 29 -46.18 13.96 37.83
CA THR A 29 -45.71 15.05 36.96
C THR A 29 -45.61 14.56 35.53
N SER A 30 -46.56 15.05 34.73
CA SER A 30 -46.59 15.10 33.27
C SER A 30 -45.21 15.31 32.62
N LEU A 31 -44.69 14.29 31.93
CA LEU A 31 -43.54 14.45 31.03
C LEU A 31 -44.04 14.89 29.65
N ARG A 32 -43.78 16.17 29.34
CA ARG A 32 -43.87 16.73 27.98
C ARG A 32 -42.86 16.04 27.07
N LEU A 33 -43.35 15.31 26.08
CA LEU A 33 -42.55 14.86 24.94
C LEU A 33 -42.23 16.06 24.03
N PRO A 34 -41.05 16.12 23.39
CA PRO A 34 -40.69 17.18 22.45
C PRO A 34 -41.61 17.15 21.20
N PRO A 35 -41.91 18.31 20.59
CA PRO A 35 -42.85 18.38 19.47
C PRO A 35 -42.31 17.70 18.21
N THR A 36 -43.17 16.89 17.58
CA THR A 36 -42.95 16.24 16.28
C THR A 36 -42.78 17.30 15.17
N PRO A 37 -41.87 17.12 14.20
CA PRO A 37 -41.75 18.03 13.06
C PRO A 37 -43.04 18.08 12.22
N PRO A 38 -43.39 19.23 11.62
CA PRO A 38 -44.61 19.37 10.84
C PRO A 38 -44.56 18.53 9.55
N LYS A 39 -45.72 17.98 9.17
CA LYS A 39 -45.92 17.20 7.94
C LYS A 39 -45.79 18.10 6.71
N SER A 40 -44.93 17.73 5.78
CA SER A 40 -44.85 18.34 4.45
C SER A 40 -46.12 18.02 3.67
N GLU A 41 -46.89 19.04 3.30
CA GLU A 41 -48.06 18.91 2.43
C GLU A 41 -47.62 18.47 1.02
N VAL A 42 -48.16 17.34 0.56
CA VAL A 42 -48.06 16.89 -0.83
C VAL A 42 -49.11 17.67 -1.62
N ASN A 43 -48.66 18.63 -2.42
CA ASN A 43 -49.53 19.34 -3.35
C ASN A 43 -49.77 18.46 -4.58
N THR A 44 -50.93 17.81 -4.63
CA THR A 44 -51.41 17.07 -5.79
C THR A 44 -52.19 17.99 -6.73
N ASP A 45 -51.53 18.51 -7.77
CA ASP A 45 -52.19 18.78 -9.05
C ASP A 45 -51.20 19.14 -10.17
N SER A 46 -51.01 18.24 -11.14
CA SER A 46 -51.03 18.56 -12.57
C SER A 46 -50.69 17.32 -13.41
N THR A 47 -51.64 16.96 -14.28
CA THR A 47 -51.60 15.94 -15.32
C THR A 47 -50.43 16.04 -16.31
N PRO A 48 -50.05 14.93 -16.98
CA PRO A 48 -48.78 14.81 -17.69
C PRO A 48 -48.85 15.49 -19.06
N ASN A 49 -47.94 16.45 -19.29
CA ASN A 49 -47.73 17.01 -20.61
C ASN A 49 -46.49 16.36 -21.23
N SER A 50 -46.72 15.53 -22.24
CA SER A 50 -45.68 14.93 -23.06
C SER A 50 -44.83 16.01 -23.72
N ARG A 51 -43.58 16.13 -23.31
CA ARG A 51 -42.54 16.77 -24.12
C ARG A 51 -41.30 15.91 -24.08
N ARG A 52 -41.09 15.18 -25.19
CA ARG A 52 -39.77 14.68 -25.58
C ARG A 52 -38.83 15.88 -25.62
N GLY A 53 -37.94 15.96 -24.63
CA GLY A 53 -36.90 16.98 -24.54
C GLY A 53 -35.59 16.29 -24.18
N SER A 54 -34.69 16.25 -25.17
CA SER A 54 -33.23 16.26 -25.08
C SER A 54 -32.60 15.79 -23.75
N SER A 55 -31.95 14.62 -23.82
CA SER A 55 -30.96 14.09 -22.88
C SER A 55 -30.01 15.17 -22.33
N ALA A 56 -30.34 15.71 -21.15
CA ALA A 56 -29.35 16.18 -20.21
C ALA A 56 -28.83 14.93 -19.50
N THR A 57 -27.54 14.62 -19.64
CA THR A 57 -26.88 13.51 -18.93
C THR A 57 -27.03 13.76 -17.44
N ALA A 58 -27.93 13.01 -16.78
CA ALA A 58 -27.98 12.96 -15.32
C ALA A 58 -26.59 12.55 -14.82
N GLU A 59 -26.07 13.22 -13.79
CA GLU A 59 -24.81 12.82 -13.17
C GLU A 59 -24.89 11.33 -12.76
N PRO A 60 -23.81 10.56 -12.93
CA PRO A 60 -23.81 9.15 -12.57
C PRO A 60 -24.10 9.00 -11.06
N ARG A 61 -25.01 8.07 -10.71
CA ARG A 61 -25.51 7.88 -9.32
C ARG A 61 -24.43 7.49 -8.33
N TYR A 62 -23.32 6.95 -8.81
CA TYR A 62 -22.14 6.55 -8.06
C TYR A 62 -20.89 6.92 -8.88
N PRO A 63 -19.72 7.07 -8.23
CA PRO A 63 -18.49 7.41 -8.94
C PRO A 63 -18.15 6.41 -10.05
N LEU A 64 -17.61 6.89 -11.16
CA LEU A 64 -17.01 6.04 -12.20
C LEU A 64 -15.49 6.22 -12.18
N PRO A 65 -14.72 5.23 -12.69
CA PRO A 65 -13.28 5.35 -12.73
C PRO A 65 -12.85 6.64 -13.46
N PRO A 66 -11.77 7.30 -12.99
CA PRO A 66 -11.20 8.42 -13.73
C PRO A 66 -10.75 7.96 -15.14
N PRO A 67 -10.70 8.88 -16.12
CA PRO A 67 -10.22 8.55 -17.46
C PRO A 67 -8.82 7.91 -17.42
N THR A 68 -8.66 6.81 -18.13
CA THR A 68 -7.39 6.08 -18.22
C THR A 68 -6.50 6.66 -19.32
N ASN A 69 -5.21 6.74 -19.04
CA ASN A 69 -4.17 7.16 -19.99
C ASN A 69 -3.12 6.06 -20.08
N VAL A 70 -3.46 4.99 -20.79
CA VAL A 70 -2.63 3.78 -20.84
C VAL A 70 -1.22 4.11 -21.35
N PRO A 71 -0.16 3.89 -20.55
CA PRO A 71 1.21 4.05 -21.00
C PRO A 71 1.47 3.12 -22.19
N LYS A 72 2.02 3.67 -23.28
CA LYS A 72 2.31 2.90 -24.51
C LYS A 72 3.76 2.48 -24.60
N ASP A 73 4.64 3.33 -24.09
CA ASP A 73 6.08 3.13 -24.15
C ASP A 73 6.56 2.50 -22.85
N ILE A 74 7.52 1.58 -22.98
CA ILE A 74 8.26 1.04 -21.84
C ILE A 74 9.25 2.13 -21.40
N LEU A 75 9.28 2.43 -20.11
CA LEU A 75 10.20 3.42 -19.55
C LEU A 75 11.65 2.96 -19.73
N LYS A 76 12.59 3.91 -19.91
CA LYS A 76 14.01 3.61 -20.19
C LYS A 76 14.60 2.68 -19.13
N GLU A 77 14.20 2.87 -17.89
CA GLU A 77 14.62 2.12 -16.71
C GLU A 77 14.16 0.66 -16.78
N ASP A 78 12.96 0.38 -17.30
CA ASP A 78 12.39 -0.96 -17.33
C ASP A 78 12.93 -1.83 -18.49
N LEU A 79 13.53 -1.22 -19.53
CA LEU A 79 14.03 -1.92 -20.73
C LEU A 79 15.08 -3.00 -20.42
N LYS A 80 15.87 -2.82 -19.36
CA LYS A 80 16.91 -3.76 -18.94
C LYS A 80 16.45 -4.75 -17.87
N THR A 81 15.15 -4.76 -17.55
CA THR A 81 14.59 -5.66 -16.54
C THR A 81 13.86 -6.84 -17.16
N PRO A 82 13.55 -7.90 -16.39
CA PRO A 82 12.62 -8.94 -16.82
C PRO A 82 11.22 -8.40 -17.20
N ASP A 83 10.86 -7.21 -16.71
CA ASP A 83 9.57 -6.55 -16.97
C ASP A 83 9.63 -5.60 -18.19
N ASN A 84 10.61 -5.75 -19.08
CA ASN A 84 10.81 -4.91 -20.28
C ASN A 84 9.66 -4.95 -21.32
N HIS A 85 8.56 -5.61 -20.99
CA HIS A 85 7.34 -5.73 -21.76
C HIS A 85 6.14 -5.02 -21.10
N VAL A 86 6.35 -4.38 -19.94
CA VAL A 86 5.29 -3.76 -19.14
C VAL A 86 5.44 -2.23 -19.15
N PRO A 87 4.57 -1.49 -19.86
CA PRO A 87 4.59 -0.04 -19.84
C PRO A 87 3.95 0.48 -18.53
N ARG A 88 4.56 1.49 -17.91
CA ARG A 88 4.23 1.99 -16.56
C ARG A 88 4.16 3.52 -16.55
N ASP A 89 3.36 4.08 -15.63
CA ASP A 89 3.24 5.53 -15.50
C ASP A 89 4.47 6.10 -14.76
N PRO A 90 5.19 7.08 -15.33
CA PRO A 90 6.41 7.64 -14.73
C PRO A 90 6.16 8.47 -13.46
N ARG A 91 4.90 8.80 -13.12
CA ARG A 91 4.54 9.51 -11.88
C ARG A 91 4.64 8.60 -10.65
N LEU A 92 4.61 7.28 -10.83
CA LEU A 92 4.71 6.32 -9.75
C LEU A 92 6.09 6.38 -9.08
N ILE A 93 6.11 6.34 -7.75
CA ILE A 93 7.33 6.45 -6.95
C ILE A 93 7.88 5.05 -6.69
N ARG A 94 9.06 4.75 -7.22
CA ARG A 94 9.77 3.47 -7.02
C ARG A 94 10.31 3.31 -5.61
N LEU A 95 9.95 2.21 -4.96
CA LEU A 95 10.25 1.93 -3.54
C LEU A 95 11.39 0.92 -3.35
N THR A 96 11.73 0.18 -4.39
CA THR A 96 12.73 -0.91 -4.38
C THR A 96 13.72 -0.80 -5.53
N GLY A 97 14.02 0.43 -5.97
CA GLY A 97 14.73 0.65 -7.24
C GLY A 97 13.88 0.28 -8.45
N ILE A 98 14.52 -0.08 -9.55
CA ILE A 98 13.86 -0.41 -10.81
C ILE A 98 13.10 -1.73 -10.70
N HIS A 99 13.70 -2.77 -10.10
CA HIS A 99 13.13 -4.12 -10.04
C HIS A 99 13.48 -4.90 -8.74
N PRO A 100 12.56 -5.67 -8.13
CA PRO A 100 11.15 -5.88 -8.51
C PRO A 100 10.32 -4.60 -8.42
N PHE A 101 9.29 -4.47 -9.26
CA PHE A 101 8.50 -3.23 -9.32
C PHE A 101 7.57 -3.09 -8.10
N ASN A 102 7.96 -2.22 -7.17
CA ASN A 102 7.15 -1.82 -6.03
C ASN A 102 7.03 -0.30 -6.02
N VAL A 103 5.80 0.19 -6.07
CA VAL A 103 5.51 1.62 -6.25
C VAL A 103 4.28 2.05 -5.48
N GLU A 104 4.25 3.32 -5.11
CA GLU A 104 3.04 4.03 -4.73
C GLU A 104 2.89 5.31 -5.56
N ALA A 105 1.66 5.80 -5.69
CA ALA A 105 1.42 7.12 -6.27
C ALA A 105 1.83 8.25 -5.31
N PRO A 106 2.15 9.44 -5.80
CA PRO A 106 2.21 10.63 -4.95
C PRO A 106 0.89 10.80 -4.19
N LEU A 107 0.96 11.03 -2.88
CA LEU A 107 -0.22 10.97 -1.99
C LEU A 107 -1.34 11.93 -2.42
N SER A 108 -1.01 13.15 -2.82
CA SER A 108 -1.98 14.13 -3.35
C SER A 108 -2.58 13.68 -4.67
N ALA A 109 -1.74 13.21 -5.60
CA ALA A 109 -2.22 12.70 -6.90
C ALA A 109 -3.17 11.51 -6.75
N LEU A 110 -2.89 10.58 -5.82
CA LEU A 110 -3.79 9.47 -5.48
C LEU A 110 -5.14 9.97 -4.97
N TYR A 111 -5.12 10.94 -4.03
CA TYR A 111 -6.34 11.48 -3.44
C TYR A 111 -7.18 12.27 -4.45
N ASP A 112 -6.52 13.03 -5.33
CA ASP A 112 -7.17 13.90 -6.32
C ASP A 112 -7.84 13.11 -7.46
N GLU A 113 -7.52 11.83 -7.65
CA GLU A 113 -8.31 10.92 -8.51
C GLU A 113 -9.69 10.59 -7.91
N GLY A 114 -9.89 10.87 -6.63
CA GLY A 114 -11.15 10.65 -5.92
C GLY A 114 -11.33 9.20 -5.48
N PHE A 115 -12.58 8.73 -5.50
CA PHE A 115 -12.94 7.45 -4.88
C PHE A 115 -12.31 6.22 -5.55
N LEU A 116 -12.17 6.25 -6.88
CA LEU A 116 -11.60 5.17 -7.67
C LEU A 116 -10.25 5.64 -8.23
N THR A 117 -9.23 4.83 -8.03
CA THR A 117 -7.87 5.05 -8.53
C THR A 117 -7.75 4.51 -9.95
N SER A 118 -7.15 5.29 -10.84
CA SER A 118 -6.80 4.86 -12.19
C SER A 118 -5.81 3.69 -12.14
N PRO A 119 -5.80 2.76 -13.10
CA PRO A 119 -4.77 1.72 -13.13
C PRO A 119 -3.36 2.27 -13.34
N GLU A 120 -3.21 3.53 -13.80
CA GLU A 120 -1.93 4.22 -13.90
C GLU A 120 -1.33 4.60 -12.54
N LEU A 121 -2.15 5.00 -11.57
CA LEU A 121 -1.71 5.38 -10.23
C LEU A 121 -1.98 4.31 -9.16
N PHE A 122 -2.58 3.18 -9.54
CA PHE A 122 -2.81 2.08 -8.62
C PHE A 122 -1.48 1.49 -8.13
N TYR A 123 -1.30 1.39 -6.82
CA TYR A 123 -0.04 0.92 -6.25
C TYR A 123 0.31 -0.50 -6.75
N VAL A 124 1.61 -0.76 -6.99
CA VAL A 124 2.09 -2.09 -7.39
C VAL A 124 2.98 -2.64 -6.29
N ARG A 125 2.73 -3.90 -5.93
CA ARG A 125 3.66 -4.71 -5.15
C ARG A 125 3.92 -5.99 -5.94
N ASN A 126 5.15 -6.14 -6.45
CA ASN A 126 5.65 -7.38 -7.05
C ASN A 126 6.78 -7.95 -6.19
N HIS A 127 6.74 -9.25 -5.91
CA HIS A 127 7.84 -9.96 -5.25
C HIS A 127 8.99 -10.32 -6.21
N GLY A 128 8.74 -10.28 -7.52
CA GLY A 128 9.70 -10.59 -8.59
C GLY A 128 9.16 -10.15 -9.94
N ALA A 129 9.56 -10.85 -11.00
CA ALA A 129 9.15 -10.56 -12.37
C ALA A 129 7.67 -10.82 -12.64
N VAL A 130 7.09 -9.96 -13.46
CA VAL A 130 5.72 -10.09 -13.96
C VAL A 130 5.68 -11.22 -15.00
N PRO A 131 4.81 -12.23 -14.84
CA PRO A 131 4.60 -13.24 -15.87
C PRO A 131 4.13 -12.61 -17.18
N GLN A 132 4.82 -12.93 -18.27
CA GLN A 132 4.39 -12.52 -19.61
C GLN A 132 3.22 -13.39 -20.06
N VAL A 133 2.10 -12.74 -20.40
CA VAL A 133 0.87 -13.39 -20.88
C VAL A 133 0.46 -12.77 -22.21
N ASP A 134 0.55 -13.57 -23.27
CA ASP A 134 0.12 -13.18 -24.61
C ASP A 134 -1.41 -13.07 -24.69
N ASP A 135 -1.90 -12.02 -25.36
CA ASP A 135 -3.35 -11.76 -25.45
C ASP A 135 -4.13 -12.92 -26.09
N ALA A 136 -3.52 -13.60 -27.05
CA ALA A 136 -4.14 -14.71 -27.77
C ALA A 136 -4.46 -15.93 -26.87
N ILE A 137 -3.70 -16.13 -25.78
CA ILE A 137 -3.89 -17.28 -24.87
C ILE A 137 -4.71 -16.93 -23.64
N ILE A 138 -5.10 -15.67 -23.46
CA ILE A 138 -5.91 -15.22 -22.30
C ILE A 138 -7.18 -16.08 -22.12
N PRO A 139 -7.99 -16.35 -23.16
CA PRO A 139 -9.21 -17.17 -23.00
C PRO A 139 -8.92 -18.60 -22.53
N ASP A 140 -7.74 -19.13 -22.86
CA ASP A 140 -7.29 -20.49 -22.56
C ASP A 140 -6.46 -20.57 -21.28
N TRP A 141 -6.32 -19.45 -20.54
CA TRP A 141 -5.66 -19.44 -19.24
C TRP A 141 -6.37 -20.38 -18.28
N GLU A 142 -5.72 -21.47 -17.92
CA GLU A 142 -6.27 -22.51 -17.05
C GLU A 142 -5.94 -22.26 -15.57
N PHE A 143 -6.86 -22.58 -14.66
CA PHE A 143 -6.59 -22.69 -13.24
C PHE A 143 -7.34 -23.89 -12.63
N SER A 144 -6.90 -24.37 -11.46
CA SER A 144 -7.50 -25.50 -10.77
C SER A 144 -8.07 -25.16 -9.39
N ILE A 145 -9.06 -25.95 -8.96
CA ILE A 145 -9.59 -26.06 -7.61
C ILE A 145 -9.39 -27.51 -7.16
N GLU A 146 -8.53 -27.72 -6.18
CA GLU A 146 -8.05 -29.04 -5.79
C GLU A 146 -7.87 -29.18 -4.26
N GLY A 147 -7.25 -30.27 -3.81
CA GLY A 147 -7.04 -30.57 -2.39
C GLY A 147 -8.21 -31.33 -1.76
N LEU A 148 -8.65 -30.90 -0.57
CA LEU A 148 -9.71 -31.53 0.22
C LEU A 148 -11.11 -31.19 -0.31
N VAL A 149 -11.39 -31.62 -1.54
CA VAL A 149 -12.65 -31.44 -2.26
C VAL A 149 -13.11 -32.77 -2.85
N LYS A 150 -14.43 -32.97 -2.99
CA LYS A 150 -14.96 -34.20 -3.62
C LYS A 150 -14.86 -34.16 -5.14
N HIS A 151 -14.95 -32.95 -5.72
CA HIS A 151 -14.98 -32.74 -7.16
C HIS A 151 -13.91 -31.70 -7.50
N PRO A 152 -12.65 -32.11 -7.72
CA PRO A 152 -11.64 -31.21 -8.26
C PRO A 152 -12.11 -30.62 -9.60
N ILE A 153 -11.81 -29.35 -9.82
CA ILE A 153 -12.22 -28.61 -11.02
C ILE A 153 -10.98 -28.03 -11.68
N THR A 154 -10.87 -28.17 -13.00
CA THR A 154 -9.92 -27.44 -13.83
C THR A 154 -10.72 -26.72 -14.91
N MET A 155 -10.52 -25.41 -15.08
CA MET A 155 -11.26 -24.64 -16.08
C MET A 155 -10.41 -23.51 -16.66
N THR A 156 -10.81 -23.05 -17.85
CA THR A 156 -10.21 -21.89 -18.51
C THR A 156 -10.88 -20.58 -18.11
N LEU A 157 -10.19 -19.46 -18.31
CA LEU A 157 -10.76 -18.13 -18.09
C LEU A 157 -12.02 -17.90 -18.94
N LYS A 158 -12.07 -18.42 -20.17
CA LYS A 158 -13.27 -18.35 -21.00
C LYS A 158 -14.46 -19.03 -20.34
N GLN A 159 -14.27 -20.24 -19.79
CA GLN A 159 -15.33 -20.95 -19.08
C GLN A 159 -15.77 -20.16 -17.84
N LEU A 160 -14.83 -19.60 -17.07
CA LEU A 160 -15.15 -18.76 -15.91
C LEU A 160 -16.03 -17.55 -16.30
N ILE A 161 -15.74 -16.90 -17.43
CA ILE A 161 -16.47 -15.70 -17.87
C ILE A 161 -17.85 -16.05 -18.45
N VAL A 162 -17.95 -17.15 -19.20
CA VAL A 162 -19.18 -17.52 -19.94
C VAL A 162 -20.16 -18.30 -19.06
N ASP A 163 -19.66 -19.19 -18.20
CA ASP A 163 -20.49 -20.18 -17.51
C ASP A 163 -20.96 -19.71 -16.12
N TYR A 164 -20.43 -18.59 -15.61
CA TYR A 164 -20.69 -18.08 -14.26
C TYR A 164 -21.17 -16.62 -14.27
N GLU A 165 -22.02 -16.29 -13.30
CA GLU A 165 -22.48 -14.92 -13.10
C GLU A 165 -21.31 -14.02 -12.71
N GLN A 166 -21.18 -12.90 -13.42
CA GLN A 166 -20.19 -11.88 -13.13
C GLN A 166 -20.78 -10.84 -12.19
N ILE A 167 -20.01 -10.41 -11.20
CA ILE A 167 -20.34 -9.27 -10.35
C ILE A 167 -19.29 -8.18 -10.50
N THR A 168 -19.68 -6.94 -10.20
CA THR A 168 -18.77 -5.78 -10.15
C THR A 168 -18.94 -5.08 -8.82
N VAL A 169 -17.85 -4.93 -8.06
CA VAL A 169 -17.88 -4.30 -6.73
C VAL A 169 -16.64 -3.40 -6.51
N PRO A 170 -16.79 -2.27 -5.82
CA PRO A 170 -15.66 -1.42 -5.46
C PRO A 170 -14.91 -2.01 -4.26
N ILE A 171 -13.58 -2.13 -4.36
CA ILE A 171 -12.72 -2.67 -3.29
C ILE A 171 -11.44 -1.84 -3.19
N THR A 172 -11.09 -1.44 -1.96
CA THR A 172 -9.78 -0.90 -1.64
C THR A 172 -8.81 -2.04 -1.36
N LEU A 173 -7.71 -2.09 -2.10
CA LEU A 173 -6.57 -2.91 -1.75
C LEU A 173 -5.56 -2.06 -0.97
N VAL A 174 -5.02 -2.63 0.11
CA VAL A 174 -4.03 -1.97 0.96
C VAL A 174 -2.84 -2.90 1.14
N CYS A 175 -1.62 -2.42 0.88
CA CYS A 175 -0.41 -3.16 1.18
C CYS A 175 -0.21 -3.26 2.70
N ALA A 176 0.16 -4.43 3.21
CA ALA A 176 0.53 -4.59 4.62
C ALA A 176 1.66 -3.63 5.04
N GLY A 177 2.50 -3.22 4.09
CA GLY A 177 3.59 -2.27 4.28
C GLY A 177 3.20 -0.80 4.26
N ASN A 178 1.93 -0.43 4.03
CA ASN A 178 1.53 0.97 4.02
C ASN A 178 1.97 1.67 5.32
N ARG A 179 2.49 2.90 5.20
CA ARG A 179 3.09 3.70 6.29
C ARG A 179 4.34 3.11 6.94
N ARG A 180 5.05 2.17 6.29
CA ARG A 180 6.27 1.55 6.85
C ARG A 180 7.40 2.54 7.11
N LYS A 181 7.54 3.60 6.30
CA LYS A 181 8.67 4.54 6.47
C LYS A 181 8.64 5.22 7.83
N GLU A 182 7.46 5.49 8.38
CA GLU A 182 7.30 6.02 9.75
C GLU A 182 7.97 5.10 10.79
N GLN A 183 7.76 3.78 10.70
CA GLN A 183 8.45 2.82 11.57
C GLN A 183 9.96 2.83 11.33
N ASN A 184 10.39 2.87 10.07
CA ASN A 184 11.81 2.91 9.69
C ASN A 184 12.53 4.16 10.24
N GLN A 185 11.82 5.29 10.46
CA GLN A 185 12.41 6.47 11.10
C GLN A 185 12.66 6.24 12.59
N VAL A 186 11.75 5.55 13.29
CA VAL A 186 11.94 5.16 14.69
C VAL A 186 13.08 4.15 14.81
N ARG A 187 12.96 3.02 14.11
CA ARG A 187 13.96 1.96 14.06
C ARG A 187 13.85 1.24 12.71
N LYS A 188 14.97 1.06 12.00
CA LYS A 188 14.97 0.42 10.67
C LYS A 188 14.41 -1.00 10.77
N SER A 189 13.33 -1.27 10.02
CA SER A 189 12.75 -2.60 9.83
C SER A 189 13.44 -3.32 8.66
N LYS A 190 13.10 -4.59 8.42
CA LYS A 190 13.57 -5.35 7.24
C LYS A 190 12.88 -4.95 5.94
N GLY A 191 11.81 -4.15 5.99
CA GLY A 191 11.03 -3.76 4.82
C GLY A 191 11.46 -2.41 4.22
N PHE A 192 11.29 -2.29 2.91
CA PHE A 192 11.46 -1.05 2.15
C PHE A 192 10.38 -0.01 2.49
N SER A 193 10.68 1.27 2.27
CA SER A 193 9.94 2.40 2.84
C SER A 193 8.73 2.84 2.00
N TRP A 194 7.54 2.34 2.34
CA TRP A 194 6.28 2.94 1.88
C TRP A 194 5.97 4.23 2.65
N GLY A 195 5.45 5.23 1.95
CA GLY A 195 4.71 6.35 2.50
C GLY A 195 3.28 5.95 2.85
N ALA A 196 2.35 6.91 2.75
CA ALA A 196 0.94 6.71 3.08
C ALA A 196 0.07 6.40 1.85
N ALA A 197 0.65 6.11 0.68
CA ALA A 197 -0.08 5.82 -0.55
C ALA A 197 0.04 4.34 -0.97
N GLY A 198 0.39 3.44 -0.05
CA GLY A 198 0.39 2.00 -0.25
C GLY A 198 -1.01 1.38 -0.27
N LEU A 199 -1.97 2.02 -0.93
CA LEU A 199 -3.35 1.63 -1.08
C LEU A 199 -3.96 2.25 -2.35
N SER A 200 -4.98 1.61 -2.90
CA SER A 200 -5.74 2.12 -4.04
C SER A 200 -7.10 1.43 -4.12
N THR A 201 -8.09 2.06 -4.76
CA THR A 201 -9.46 1.54 -4.85
C THR A 201 -9.88 1.38 -6.30
N ALA A 202 -10.50 0.26 -6.64
CA ALA A 202 -10.96 0.00 -7.99
C ALA A 202 -12.27 -0.79 -8.00
N LEU A 203 -12.98 -0.74 -9.13
CA LEU A 203 -14.09 -1.64 -9.43
C LEU A 203 -13.52 -2.94 -9.98
N TRP A 204 -13.77 -4.06 -9.29
CA TRP A 204 -13.32 -5.38 -9.71
C TRP A 204 -14.48 -6.14 -10.30
N THR A 205 -14.29 -6.73 -11.49
CA THR A 205 -15.32 -7.59 -12.11
C THR A 205 -14.83 -9.03 -12.22
N GLY A 206 -15.66 -9.95 -11.76
CA GLY A 206 -15.30 -11.36 -11.67
C GLY A 206 -16.38 -12.24 -11.02
N VAL A 207 -15.97 -13.44 -10.62
CA VAL A 207 -16.85 -14.47 -10.04
C VAL A 207 -16.53 -14.67 -8.56
N PRO A 208 -17.52 -14.63 -7.64
CA PRO A 208 -17.32 -14.98 -6.24
C PRO A 208 -16.79 -16.41 -6.09
N ILE A 209 -15.70 -16.60 -5.34
CA ILE A 209 -15.08 -17.92 -5.20
C ILE A 209 -15.95 -18.91 -4.43
N ALA A 210 -16.89 -18.42 -3.63
CA ALA A 210 -17.85 -19.23 -2.87
C ALA A 210 -18.66 -20.17 -3.79
N GLU A 211 -19.06 -19.69 -4.98
CA GLU A 211 -19.80 -20.52 -5.93
C GLU A 211 -18.92 -21.66 -6.47
N LEU A 212 -17.70 -21.33 -6.88
CA LEU A 212 -16.74 -22.27 -7.46
C LEU A 212 -16.32 -23.34 -6.44
N ILE A 213 -15.95 -22.91 -5.23
CA ILE A 213 -15.57 -23.81 -4.14
C ILE A 213 -16.76 -24.65 -3.71
N GLY A 214 -17.96 -24.08 -3.66
CA GLY A 214 -19.21 -24.81 -3.39
C GLY A 214 -19.43 -25.96 -4.36
N LYS A 215 -19.21 -25.75 -5.67
CA LYS A 215 -19.28 -26.81 -6.70
C LYS A 215 -18.21 -27.89 -6.51
N ALA A 216 -17.02 -27.54 -6.03
CA ALA A 216 -15.98 -28.52 -5.72
C ALA A 216 -16.33 -29.42 -4.52
N MET A 217 -17.29 -29.00 -3.68
CA MET A 217 -17.75 -29.69 -2.47
C MET A 217 -16.60 -29.98 -1.48
N PRO A 218 -16.18 -29.00 -0.66
CA PRO A 218 -15.14 -29.19 0.34
C PRO A 218 -15.44 -30.35 1.27
N MET A 219 -14.42 -31.16 1.56
CA MET A 219 -14.53 -32.31 2.45
C MET A 219 -14.50 -31.88 3.92
N ARG A 220 -15.08 -32.70 4.80
CA ARG A 220 -15.02 -32.47 6.25
C ARG A 220 -13.56 -32.41 6.70
N GLY A 221 -13.20 -31.37 7.46
CA GLY A 221 -11.84 -31.11 7.91
C GLY A 221 -11.12 -30.02 7.11
N ALA A 222 -11.65 -29.62 5.95
CA ALA A 222 -11.18 -28.44 5.24
C ALA A 222 -11.44 -27.16 6.04
N LYS A 223 -10.44 -26.27 6.10
CA LYS A 223 -10.48 -25.01 6.85
C LYS A 223 -9.87 -23.82 6.11
N TYR A 224 -9.05 -24.05 5.10
CA TYR A 224 -8.34 -23.00 4.36
C TYR A 224 -8.46 -23.20 2.85
N VAL A 225 -8.29 -22.11 2.12
CA VAL A 225 -8.11 -22.06 0.68
C VAL A 225 -6.73 -21.46 0.44
N CYS A 226 -5.77 -22.31 0.12
CA CYS A 226 -4.46 -21.90 -0.36
C CYS A 226 -4.56 -21.45 -1.82
N MET A 227 -3.76 -20.46 -2.19
CA MET A 227 -3.79 -19.80 -3.49
C MET A 227 -2.35 -19.71 -3.99
N GLU A 228 -2.12 -20.03 -5.26
CA GLU A 228 -0.79 -20.00 -5.90
C GLU A 228 -0.84 -19.25 -7.23
N GLY A 229 0.10 -18.32 -7.42
CA GLY A 229 0.28 -17.54 -8.65
C GLY A 229 1.20 -18.21 -9.66
N ALA A 230 1.38 -17.57 -10.82
CA ALA A 230 2.27 -18.02 -11.89
C ALA A 230 3.67 -17.40 -11.86
N ASP A 231 3.91 -16.43 -10.97
CA ASP A 231 5.18 -15.74 -10.83
C ASP A 231 6.26 -16.64 -10.21
N LYS A 232 7.37 -16.78 -10.91
CA LYS A 232 8.52 -17.59 -10.48
C LYS A 232 9.45 -16.71 -9.65
N LEU A 233 9.52 -17.00 -8.36
CA LEU A 233 10.33 -16.25 -7.40
C LEU A 233 11.45 -17.14 -6.84
N PRO A 234 12.46 -16.56 -6.15
CA PRO A 234 13.58 -17.33 -5.62
C PRO A 234 13.18 -18.48 -4.68
N ASN A 235 12.07 -18.35 -3.95
CA ASN A 235 11.57 -19.36 -3.01
C ASN A 235 10.33 -20.11 -3.54
N GLY A 236 10.19 -20.23 -4.87
CA GLY A 236 9.06 -20.88 -5.53
C GLY A 236 8.02 -19.89 -6.06
N TYR A 237 6.80 -20.37 -6.31
CA TYR A 237 5.70 -19.50 -6.72
C TYR A 237 5.15 -18.71 -5.54
N TYR A 238 4.66 -17.49 -5.77
CA TYR A 238 3.95 -16.78 -4.73
C TYR A 238 2.71 -17.56 -4.32
N GLY A 239 2.59 -17.85 -3.02
CA GLY A 239 1.44 -18.55 -2.49
C GLY A 239 1.09 -18.14 -1.07
N THR A 240 -0.19 -18.24 -0.76
CA THR A 240 -0.71 -17.92 0.57
C THR A 240 -2.06 -18.57 0.80
N SER A 241 -2.75 -18.27 1.90
CA SER A 241 -4.10 -18.79 2.12
C SER A 241 -5.05 -17.77 2.74
N VAL A 242 -6.35 -18.04 2.59
CA VAL A 242 -7.43 -17.45 3.38
C VAL A 242 -8.22 -18.56 4.06
N LYS A 243 -9.01 -18.22 5.08
CA LYS A 243 -9.90 -19.19 5.74
C LYS A 243 -11.04 -19.57 4.81
N LEU A 244 -11.38 -20.86 4.76
CA LEU A 244 -12.45 -21.41 3.93
C LEU A 244 -13.80 -20.81 4.29
N ASN A 245 -14.08 -20.60 5.58
CA ASN A 245 -15.35 -19.98 5.99
C ASN A 245 -15.49 -18.55 5.46
N TRP A 246 -14.40 -17.80 5.29
CA TRP A 246 -14.41 -16.48 4.67
C TRP A 246 -14.54 -16.55 3.16
N ALA A 247 -13.88 -17.53 2.52
CA ALA A 247 -14.04 -17.80 1.08
C ALA A 247 -15.47 -18.19 0.69
N MET A 248 -16.18 -18.86 1.60
CA MET A 248 -17.57 -19.28 1.41
C MET A 248 -18.60 -18.26 1.91
N ASP A 249 -18.18 -17.20 2.61
CA ASP A 249 -19.09 -16.19 3.12
C ASP A 249 -19.47 -15.22 1.98
N PRO A 250 -20.74 -15.24 1.53
CA PRO A 250 -21.14 -14.38 0.43
C PRO A 250 -20.92 -12.92 0.80
N ASN A 251 -21.06 -12.48 2.06
CA ASN A 251 -20.85 -11.08 2.50
C ASN A 251 -19.39 -10.63 2.32
N ARG A 252 -18.41 -11.54 2.39
CA ARG A 252 -16.99 -11.20 2.21
C ARG A 252 -16.55 -11.02 0.76
N CYS A 253 -17.35 -11.50 -0.19
CA CYS A 253 -17.17 -11.25 -1.62
C CYS A 253 -15.76 -11.53 -2.15
N ILE A 254 -15.09 -12.58 -1.66
CA ILE A 254 -13.80 -12.97 -2.23
C ILE A 254 -14.05 -13.47 -3.66
N MET A 255 -13.32 -12.98 -4.64
CA MET A 255 -13.60 -13.24 -6.05
C MET A 255 -12.37 -13.53 -6.90
N LEU A 256 -12.60 -14.22 -8.01
CA LEU A 256 -11.68 -14.33 -9.14
C LEU A 256 -11.99 -13.21 -10.13
N ALA A 257 -11.15 -12.17 -10.15
CA ALA A 257 -11.33 -11.01 -11.00
C ALA A 257 -10.50 -11.11 -12.29
N HIS A 258 -11.11 -10.70 -13.40
CA HIS A 258 -10.47 -10.58 -14.72
C HIS A 258 -10.55 -9.17 -15.30
N LYS A 259 -11.34 -8.27 -14.68
CA LYS A 259 -11.30 -6.83 -14.99
C LYS A 259 -11.10 -5.98 -13.76
N MET A 260 -10.50 -4.82 -14.00
CA MET A 260 -10.29 -3.73 -13.06
C MET A 260 -10.71 -2.43 -13.75
N ASN A 261 -11.62 -1.67 -13.14
CA ASN A 261 -12.19 -0.44 -13.69
C ASN A 261 -12.79 -0.60 -15.11
N GLY A 262 -13.33 -1.79 -15.39
CA GLY A 262 -13.95 -2.12 -16.67
C GLY A 262 -12.99 -2.58 -17.77
N GLU A 263 -11.68 -2.47 -17.55
CA GLU A 263 -10.63 -2.94 -18.45
C GLU A 263 -10.12 -4.33 -18.02
N MET A 264 -9.60 -5.11 -18.97
CA MET A 264 -8.83 -6.33 -18.65
C MET A 264 -7.66 -5.97 -17.71
N LEU A 265 -7.34 -6.88 -16.78
CA LEU A 265 -6.22 -6.67 -15.86
C LEU A 265 -4.93 -6.35 -16.61
N ARG A 266 -4.21 -5.32 -16.14
CA ARG A 266 -2.84 -5.01 -16.59
C ARG A 266 -1.84 -6.02 -16.02
N PRO A 267 -0.68 -6.23 -16.67
CA PRO A 267 0.31 -7.20 -16.22
C PRO A 267 0.68 -7.09 -14.72
N ASP A 268 0.97 -5.88 -14.24
CA ASP A 268 1.31 -5.60 -12.83
C ASP A 268 0.18 -5.92 -11.83
N HIS A 269 -1.07 -6.02 -12.31
CA HIS A 269 -2.25 -6.27 -11.50
C HIS A 269 -2.82 -7.68 -11.67
N GLY A 270 -2.09 -8.60 -12.31
CA GLY A 270 -2.43 -10.02 -12.31
C GLY A 270 -3.04 -10.55 -13.61
N LYS A 271 -2.76 -9.91 -14.75
CA LYS A 271 -3.21 -10.39 -16.06
C LYS A 271 -2.94 -11.89 -16.27
N PRO A 272 -3.93 -12.73 -16.59
CA PRO A 272 -5.31 -12.36 -16.92
C PRO A 272 -6.30 -12.59 -15.78
N LEU A 273 -5.88 -13.20 -14.66
CA LEU A 273 -6.76 -13.58 -13.57
C LEU A 273 -6.06 -13.42 -12.21
N ARG A 274 -6.77 -12.84 -11.23
CA ARG A 274 -6.32 -12.74 -9.85
C ARG A 274 -7.41 -13.09 -8.85
N VAL A 275 -7.01 -13.39 -7.62
CA VAL A 275 -7.90 -13.30 -6.46
C VAL A 275 -7.95 -11.85 -5.98
N VAL A 276 -9.13 -11.39 -5.60
CA VAL A 276 -9.36 -10.15 -4.85
C VAL A 276 -10.03 -10.52 -3.53
N VAL A 277 -9.39 -10.15 -2.42
CA VAL A 277 -9.84 -10.47 -1.05
C VAL A 277 -10.20 -9.18 -0.32
N PRO A 278 -11.49 -8.79 -0.29
CA PRO A 278 -11.92 -7.53 0.32
C PRO A 278 -11.62 -7.44 1.81
N GLY A 279 -11.23 -6.26 2.28
CA GLY A 279 -10.97 -5.97 3.70
C GLY A 279 -9.73 -6.65 4.30
N GLN A 280 -8.92 -7.34 3.48
CA GLN A 280 -7.65 -7.95 3.89
C GLN A 280 -6.45 -7.25 3.23
N ILE A 281 -5.26 -7.51 3.76
CA ILE A 281 -4.03 -7.02 3.12
C ILE A 281 -3.90 -7.54 1.69
N GLY A 282 -3.35 -6.71 0.81
CA GLY A 282 -3.15 -7.04 -0.60
C GLY A 282 -2.32 -8.31 -0.84
N GLY A 283 -1.48 -8.71 0.12
CA GLY A 283 -0.74 -9.97 0.07
C GLY A 283 -1.63 -11.22 0.01
N ARG A 284 -2.89 -11.16 0.46
CA ARG A 284 -3.83 -12.29 0.30
C ARG A 284 -4.56 -12.29 -1.04
N SER A 285 -4.46 -11.21 -1.81
CA SER A 285 -5.06 -11.10 -3.14
C SER A 285 -4.07 -11.56 -4.22
N VAL A 286 -3.86 -12.88 -4.32
CA VAL A 286 -2.86 -13.50 -5.22
C VAL A 286 -3.11 -13.12 -6.68
N LYS A 287 -2.05 -12.64 -7.36
CA LYS A 287 -2.05 -12.30 -8.79
C LYS A 287 -1.66 -13.48 -9.65
N TRP A 288 -2.01 -13.43 -10.94
CA TRP A 288 -1.65 -14.44 -11.94
C TRP A 288 -2.05 -15.85 -11.50
N LEU A 289 -3.27 -15.99 -11.01
CA LEU A 289 -3.75 -17.17 -10.30
C LEU A 289 -3.66 -18.45 -11.15
N LYS A 290 -3.11 -19.52 -10.57
CA LYS A 290 -3.07 -20.86 -11.16
C LYS A 290 -3.79 -21.92 -10.34
N LYS A 291 -3.80 -21.83 -9.01
CA LYS A 291 -4.39 -22.86 -8.15
C LYS A 291 -5.13 -22.29 -6.96
N LEU A 292 -6.26 -22.91 -6.65
CA LEU A 292 -6.97 -22.84 -5.38
C LEU A 292 -6.93 -24.23 -4.74
N ILE A 293 -6.27 -24.38 -3.60
CA ILE A 293 -6.05 -25.67 -2.95
C ILE A 293 -6.74 -25.65 -1.59
N VAL A 294 -7.78 -26.45 -1.43
CA VAL A 294 -8.52 -26.54 -0.16
C VAL A 294 -7.76 -27.44 0.80
N THR A 295 -7.44 -26.95 1.99
CA THR A 295 -6.56 -27.63 2.96
C THR A 295 -7.14 -27.61 4.37
N ALA A 296 -6.60 -28.48 5.24
CA ALA A 296 -6.97 -28.52 6.66
C ALA A 296 -6.22 -27.48 7.50
N GLU A 297 -5.01 -27.11 7.05
CA GLU A 297 -4.10 -26.17 7.70
C GLU A 297 -3.78 -24.99 6.76
N PRO A 298 -3.29 -23.85 7.28
CA PRO A 298 -2.86 -22.72 6.46
C PRO A 298 -1.78 -23.12 5.45
N SER A 299 -1.55 -22.25 4.47
CA SER A 299 -0.50 -22.45 3.47
C SER A 299 0.87 -22.60 4.13
N ASP A 300 1.61 -23.62 3.71
CA ASP A 300 3.02 -23.84 4.05
C ASP A 300 3.98 -23.15 3.06
N ASN A 301 3.45 -22.34 2.14
CA ASN A 301 4.26 -21.60 1.17
C ASN A 301 5.20 -20.62 1.89
N TRP A 302 6.44 -20.52 1.40
CA TRP A 302 7.48 -19.68 1.99
C TRP A 302 7.01 -18.23 2.22
N TYR A 303 6.27 -17.66 1.26
CA TYR A 303 5.75 -16.29 1.33
C TYR A 303 4.58 -16.11 2.31
N HIS A 304 3.91 -17.19 2.71
CA HIS A 304 2.93 -17.15 3.80
C HIS A 304 3.60 -17.18 5.17
N ILE A 305 4.72 -17.90 5.29
CA ILE A 305 5.44 -18.09 6.55
C ILE A 305 6.31 -16.87 6.84
N TYR A 306 7.18 -16.47 5.91
CA TYR A 306 8.26 -15.50 6.15
C TYR A 306 7.95 -14.06 5.71
N ASP A 307 6.73 -13.79 5.25
CA ASP A 307 6.26 -12.46 4.87
C ASP A 307 4.85 -12.20 5.41
N ASN A 308 4.39 -10.95 5.39
CA ASN A 308 3.02 -10.56 5.77
C ASN A 308 2.62 -10.98 7.19
N ARG A 309 3.51 -10.73 8.17
CA ARG A 309 3.30 -10.94 9.61
C ARG A 309 3.61 -9.69 10.44
N VAL A 310 2.86 -9.49 11.51
CA VAL A 310 3.20 -8.52 12.58
C VAL A 310 3.71 -9.31 13.78
N LEU A 311 5.04 -9.41 13.89
CA LEU A 311 5.67 -10.07 15.04
C LEU A 311 5.57 -9.20 16.30
N PRO A 312 5.58 -9.80 17.50
CA PRO A 312 5.59 -9.07 18.76
C PRO A 312 6.72 -8.04 18.86
N THR A 313 6.44 -6.88 19.48
CA THR A 313 7.34 -5.70 19.48
C THR A 313 8.73 -5.94 20.06
N MET A 314 8.87 -6.88 21.01
CA MET A 314 10.16 -7.20 21.64
C MET A 314 11.10 -8.01 20.73
N ILE A 315 10.58 -8.57 19.62
CA ILE A 315 11.36 -9.39 18.71
C ILE A 315 12.22 -8.49 17.82
N SER A 316 13.54 -8.70 17.88
CA SER A 316 14.49 -7.96 17.05
C SER A 316 14.60 -8.54 15.63
N PRO A 317 15.08 -7.75 14.65
CA PRO A 317 15.42 -8.27 13.33
C PRO A 317 16.37 -9.48 13.37
N GLU A 318 17.35 -9.48 14.27
CA GLU A 318 18.33 -10.55 14.45
C GLU A 318 17.67 -11.80 15.04
N GLN A 319 16.87 -11.65 16.10
CA GLN A 319 16.12 -12.76 16.71
C GLN A 319 15.19 -13.41 15.69
N SER A 320 14.45 -12.62 14.91
CA SER A 320 13.58 -13.16 13.86
C SER A 320 14.33 -13.93 12.77
N ALA A 321 15.61 -13.62 12.51
CA ALA A 321 16.43 -14.33 11.54
C ALA A 321 16.90 -15.69 12.08
N ASN A 322 17.20 -15.75 13.38
CA ASN A 322 17.80 -16.92 14.02
C ASN A 322 16.77 -17.90 14.61
N GLU A 323 15.51 -17.49 14.77
CA GLU A 323 14.46 -18.28 15.40
C GLU A 323 13.24 -18.46 14.49
N PRO A 324 13.22 -19.48 13.61
CA PRO A 324 12.14 -19.71 12.63
C PRO A 324 10.74 -19.84 13.25
N LYS A 325 10.64 -20.28 14.51
CA LYS A 325 9.36 -20.45 15.24
C LYS A 325 8.50 -19.19 15.27
N TRP A 326 9.10 -17.99 15.24
CA TRP A 326 8.35 -16.73 15.22
C TRP A 326 7.50 -16.55 13.96
N TRP A 327 7.92 -17.16 12.86
CA TRP A 327 7.22 -17.10 11.57
C TRP A 327 6.17 -18.20 11.41
N MET A 328 6.17 -19.21 12.26
CA MET A 328 5.29 -20.39 12.14
C MET A 328 4.01 -20.26 12.98
N ASP A 329 3.86 -19.19 13.75
CA ASP A 329 2.69 -18.94 14.59
C ASP A 329 1.67 -18.07 13.85
N GLU A 330 0.54 -18.67 13.47
CA GLU A 330 -0.55 -18.01 12.75
C GLU A 330 -1.17 -16.82 13.47
N ARG A 331 -0.98 -16.69 14.78
CA ARG A 331 -1.45 -15.50 15.52
C ARG A 331 -0.81 -14.20 15.03
N TYR A 332 0.33 -14.30 14.35
CA TYR A 332 1.05 -13.16 13.79
C TYR A 332 0.81 -12.98 12.28
N ALA A 333 0.16 -13.94 11.62
CA ALA A 333 -0.19 -13.83 10.20
C ALA A 333 -1.28 -12.77 9.99
N ILE A 334 -1.03 -11.84 9.07
CA ILE A 334 -1.98 -10.76 8.80
C ILE A 334 -3.05 -11.27 7.82
N TYR A 335 -4.32 -11.01 8.14
CA TYR A 335 -5.45 -11.25 7.25
C TYR A 335 -6.24 -9.94 7.07
N ASP A 336 -7.29 -9.75 7.87
CA ASP A 336 -8.07 -8.51 7.90
C ASP A 336 -7.18 -7.30 8.25
N LEU A 337 -7.43 -6.17 7.59
CA LEU A 337 -6.77 -4.91 7.91
C LEU A 337 -7.21 -4.39 9.29
N SER A 338 -6.38 -3.53 9.90
CA SER A 338 -6.76 -2.70 11.03
C SER A 338 -7.28 -1.36 10.55
N THR A 339 -8.07 -0.68 11.39
CA THR A 339 -8.50 0.69 11.14
C THR A 339 -7.30 1.61 10.99
N ASN A 340 -7.30 2.44 9.95
CA ASN A 340 -6.24 3.40 9.66
C ASN A 340 -6.82 4.67 9.02
N SER A 341 -6.07 5.77 9.13
CA SER A 341 -6.37 7.04 8.49
C SER A 341 -5.08 7.81 8.24
N ALA A 342 -5.10 8.68 7.23
CA ALA A 342 -4.04 9.63 6.98
C ALA A 342 -4.62 10.94 6.47
N THR A 343 -3.95 12.04 6.82
CA THR A 343 -4.22 13.36 6.26
C THR A 343 -3.49 13.49 4.94
N VAL A 344 -4.20 13.98 3.93
CA VAL A 344 -3.63 14.31 2.62
C VAL A 344 -3.42 15.80 2.48
N TYR A 345 -4.40 16.60 2.92
CA TYR A 345 -4.31 18.05 2.95
C TYR A 345 -4.51 18.58 4.38
N PRO A 346 -3.64 19.48 4.86
CA PRO A 346 -2.60 20.17 4.10
C PRO A 346 -1.46 19.25 3.64
N ALA A 347 -1.03 19.43 2.39
CA ALA A 347 -0.03 18.60 1.75
C ALA A 347 1.36 18.87 2.33
N HIS A 348 2.30 17.96 2.09
CA HIS A 348 3.68 18.16 2.53
C HIS A 348 4.28 19.42 1.88
N GLU A 349 4.86 20.27 2.72
CA GLU A 349 5.44 21.58 2.37
C GLU A 349 4.40 22.59 1.84
N GLU A 350 3.10 22.30 1.95
CA GLU A 350 2.05 23.28 1.66
C GLU A 350 2.20 24.49 2.60
N GLN A 351 1.94 25.68 2.04
CA GLN A 351 1.99 26.93 2.77
C GLN A 351 0.64 27.65 2.74
N VAL A 352 0.18 28.12 3.90
CA VAL A 352 -1.02 28.94 4.06
C VAL A 352 -0.61 30.33 4.55
N CYS A 353 -0.95 31.37 3.79
CA CYS A 353 -0.66 32.76 4.16
C CYS A 353 -1.61 33.22 5.28
N LEU A 354 -1.06 33.83 6.33
CA LEU A 354 -1.83 34.32 7.48
C LEU A 354 -2.48 35.69 7.25
N PHE A 355 -2.01 36.46 6.25
CA PHE A 355 -2.53 37.80 5.97
C PHE A 355 -3.57 37.82 4.85
N SER A 356 -3.33 37.07 3.78
CA SER A 356 -4.20 37.03 2.59
C SER A 356 -4.81 35.64 2.35
N GLY A 357 -4.61 34.69 3.27
CA GLY A 357 -5.20 33.37 3.18
C GLY A 357 -6.64 33.32 3.67
N PRO A 358 -7.28 32.14 3.61
CA PRO A 358 -8.64 31.96 4.08
C PRO A 358 -8.72 32.03 5.61
N GLU A 359 -9.90 32.35 6.16
CA GLU A 359 -10.15 32.28 7.60
C GLU A 359 -10.18 30.82 8.11
N THR A 360 -10.58 29.89 7.24
CA THR A 360 -10.64 28.45 7.52
C THR A 360 -9.84 27.65 6.50
N TYR A 361 -9.29 26.52 6.94
CA TYR A 361 -8.59 25.56 6.11
C TYR A 361 -9.34 24.22 6.11
N ARG A 362 -9.70 23.72 4.92
CA ARG A 362 -10.35 22.40 4.74
C ARG A 362 -9.33 21.28 4.80
N ALA A 363 -9.04 20.80 6.01
CA ALA A 363 -8.21 19.61 6.21
C ALA A 363 -8.98 18.37 5.78
N ARG A 364 -8.32 17.47 5.06
CA ARG A 364 -8.98 16.31 4.44
C ARG A 364 -8.03 15.15 4.18
N GLY A 365 -8.58 13.95 4.11
CA GLY A 365 -7.81 12.74 3.88
C GLY A 365 -8.70 11.51 3.74
N TYR A 366 -8.10 10.34 3.90
CA TYR A 366 -8.81 9.06 3.81
C TYR A 366 -8.77 8.30 5.13
N ALA A 367 -9.71 7.38 5.30
CA ALA A 367 -9.68 6.33 6.33
C ALA A 367 -10.14 4.99 5.73
N TYR A 368 -9.70 3.88 6.30
CA TYR A 368 -10.16 2.55 5.91
C TYR A 368 -10.21 1.61 7.12
N GLY A 369 -11.06 0.59 7.00
CA GLY A 369 -11.18 -0.53 7.94
C GLY A 369 -10.76 -1.85 7.29
N GLY A 370 -10.84 -2.94 8.05
CA GLY A 370 -10.65 -4.30 7.54
C GLY A 370 -11.85 -5.19 7.83
N GLY A 371 -11.86 -6.37 7.23
CA GLY A 371 -12.88 -7.41 7.49
C GLY A 371 -14.33 -6.97 7.22
N GLY A 372 -14.55 -5.91 6.42
CA GLY A 372 -15.87 -5.37 6.14
C GLY A 372 -16.38 -4.34 7.15
N ARG A 373 -15.55 -3.93 8.12
CA ARG A 373 -15.98 -3.03 9.19
C ARG A 373 -16.02 -1.58 8.73
N ARG A 374 -17.15 -0.91 8.96
CA ARG A 374 -17.32 0.51 8.66
C ARG A 374 -16.48 1.37 9.59
N VAL A 375 -15.73 2.33 9.03
CA VAL A 375 -15.18 3.45 9.82
C VAL A 375 -16.36 4.33 10.22
N THR A 376 -16.66 4.43 11.51
CA THR A 376 -17.84 5.17 12.00
C THR A 376 -17.50 6.60 12.42
N ARG A 377 -16.22 6.85 12.76
CA ARG A 377 -15.75 8.15 13.24
C ARG A 377 -14.33 8.42 12.76
N VAL A 378 -14.10 9.65 12.31
CA VAL A 378 -12.77 10.22 12.11
C VAL A 378 -12.69 11.49 12.94
N GLU A 379 -11.65 11.59 13.74
CA GLU A 379 -11.47 12.67 14.70
C GLU A 379 -10.13 13.35 14.48
N VAL A 380 -10.14 14.68 14.56
CA VAL A 380 -8.97 15.53 14.41
C VAL A 380 -8.70 16.27 15.71
N THR A 381 -7.42 16.35 16.10
CA THR A 381 -6.96 17.11 17.25
C THR A 381 -5.89 18.11 16.85
N LEU A 382 -5.92 19.28 17.51
CA LEU A 382 -4.94 20.36 17.39
C LEU A 382 -4.17 20.59 18.71
N ASP A 383 -4.48 19.81 19.75
CA ASP A 383 -3.95 19.98 21.11
C ASP A 383 -3.31 18.70 21.67
N LYS A 384 -2.74 17.90 20.77
CA LYS A 384 -2.05 16.62 21.06
C LYS A 384 -2.96 15.59 21.74
N GLY A 385 -4.24 15.57 21.35
CA GLY A 385 -5.21 14.57 21.75
C GLY A 385 -5.92 14.84 23.07
N LYS A 386 -5.82 16.06 23.62
CA LYS A 386 -6.57 16.48 24.82
C LYS A 386 -8.05 16.69 24.48
N SER A 387 -8.34 17.24 23.32
CA SER A 387 -9.67 17.37 22.74
C SER A 387 -9.68 16.94 21.27
N TRP A 388 -10.88 16.63 20.78
CA TRP A 388 -11.09 16.06 19.45
C TRP A 388 -12.31 16.72 18.79
N ALA A 389 -12.14 17.14 17.55
CA ALA A 389 -13.22 17.57 16.67
C ALA A 389 -13.61 16.42 15.74
N LEU A 390 -14.91 16.27 15.49
CA LEU A 390 -15.45 15.22 14.62
C LEU A 390 -15.42 15.71 13.17
N ALA A 391 -14.81 14.93 12.27
CA ALA A 391 -14.79 15.21 10.84
C ALA A 391 -16.05 14.65 10.15
N ASP A 392 -16.43 15.28 9.04
CA ASP A 392 -17.45 14.73 8.14
C ASP A 392 -16.84 13.56 7.36
N ILE A 393 -17.62 12.50 7.13
CA ILE A 393 -17.16 11.31 6.39
C ILE A 393 -18.07 11.08 5.18
N LYS A 394 -17.46 10.85 4.02
CA LYS A 394 -18.12 10.48 2.78
C LYS A 394 -17.85 9.02 2.42
N TYR A 395 -18.91 8.22 2.34
CA TYR A 395 -18.89 6.79 2.02
C TYR A 395 -19.39 6.54 0.60
N HIS A 396 -18.51 6.71 -0.38
CA HIS A 396 -18.86 6.49 -1.78
C HIS A 396 -19.27 5.04 -2.11
N GLU A 397 -18.90 4.06 -1.27
CA GLU A 397 -19.40 2.69 -1.37
C GLU A 397 -20.94 2.61 -1.25
N ASP A 398 -21.53 3.49 -0.44
CA ASP A 398 -22.99 3.50 -0.23
C ASP A 398 -23.72 4.04 -1.47
N ASP A 399 -23.06 4.82 -2.33
CA ASP A 399 -23.62 5.23 -3.63
C ASP A 399 -23.89 3.99 -4.51
N TYR A 400 -22.99 2.99 -4.48
CA TYR A 400 -23.20 1.70 -5.17
C TYR A 400 -24.20 0.81 -4.43
N ARG A 401 -24.28 0.90 -3.11
CA ARG A 401 -25.28 0.17 -2.30
C ARG A 401 -26.71 0.66 -2.61
N ASN A 402 -26.84 1.94 -2.92
CA ASN A 402 -28.11 2.59 -3.28
C ASN A 402 -28.45 2.49 -4.78
N ALA A 403 -27.60 1.81 -5.58
CA ALA A 403 -27.88 1.51 -6.98
C ALA A 403 -29.09 0.56 -7.14
N ASP A 404 -29.66 0.48 -8.35
CA ASP A 404 -30.76 -0.46 -8.58
C ASP A 404 -30.25 -1.91 -8.43
N GLU A 405 -31.02 -2.81 -7.79
CA GLU A 405 -30.58 -4.18 -7.47
C GLU A 405 -30.13 -5.00 -8.69
N ASN A 406 -30.68 -4.69 -9.86
CA ASN A 406 -30.37 -5.33 -11.14
C ASN A 406 -29.41 -4.51 -12.01
N GLU A 407 -28.82 -3.44 -11.48
CA GLU A 407 -27.89 -2.61 -12.22
C GLU A 407 -26.63 -3.39 -12.59
N THR A 408 -26.18 -3.24 -13.83
CA THR A 408 -24.98 -3.90 -14.34
C THR A 408 -23.94 -2.86 -14.71
N LEU A 409 -22.69 -3.13 -14.33
CA LEU A 409 -21.55 -2.28 -14.66
C LEU A 409 -20.43 -3.17 -15.19
N PHE A 410 -19.83 -2.79 -16.32
CA PHE A 410 -18.70 -3.50 -16.94
C PHE A 410 -18.89 -5.00 -17.23
N GLY A 411 -20.15 -5.43 -17.34
CA GLY A 411 -20.53 -6.82 -17.61
C GLY A 411 -20.78 -7.66 -16.36
N GLY A 412 -20.71 -7.08 -15.16
CA GLY A 412 -21.14 -7.71 -13.92
C GLY A 412 -22.32 -6.99 -13.27
N ARG A 413 -23.11 -7.71 -12.46
CA ARG A 413 -24.15 -7.11 -11.61
C ARG A 413 -23.50 -6.33 -10.46
N LEU A 414 -24.03 -5.15 -10.13
CA LEU A 414 -23.64 -4.40 -8.93
C LEU A 414 -24.21 -5.08 -7.70
N ASP A 415 -23.50 -6.11 -7.24
CA ASP A 415 -23.91 -6.96 -6.13
C ASP A 415 -23.64 -6.29 -4.77
N MET A 416 -24.20 -5.10 -4.53
CA MET A 416 -23.91 -4.28 -3.35
C MET A 416 -25.11 -4.08 -2.42
N ALA A 417 -26.33 -3.96 -2.95
CA ALA A 417 -27.51 -3.47 -2.22
C ALA A 417 -27.86 -4.27 -0.94
N TRP A 418 -27.62 -5.58 -0.93
CA TRP A 418 -27.94 -6.44 0.21
C TRP A 418 -26.80 -6.59 1.23
N ARG A 419 -25.59 -6.16 0.87
CA ARG A 419 -24.42 -6.28 1.74
C ARG A 419 -24.46 -5.16 2.78
N GLU A 420 -23.97 -5.42 3.98
CA GLU A 420 -23.74 -4.37 4.99
C GLU A 420 -22.25 -4.07 5.20
N THR A 421 -21.38 -4.95 4.71
CA THR A 421 -19.93 -4.79 4.78
C THR A 421 -19.45 -3.57 4.02
N CYS A 422 -18.35 -2.99 4.50
CA CYS A 422 -17.61 -1.90 3.87
C CYS A 422 -16.21 -2.35 3.48
N PHE A 423 -15.92 -2.40 2.19
CA PHE A 423 -14.63 -2.84 1.66
C PHE A 423 -13.82 -1.76 0.98
N THR A 424 -14.32 -0.52 0.98
CA THR A 424 -13.53 0.61 0.49
C THR A 424 -13.08 1.55 1.60
N TRP A 425 -12.09 2.37 1.29
CA TRP A 425 -11.81 3.58 2.02
C TRP A 425 -13.04 4.52 2.04
N CYS A 426 -13.03 5.44 2.99
CA CYS A 426 -13.90 6.60 3.02
C CYS A 426 -13.04 7.87 3.07
N PHE A 427 -13.63 8.98 2.66
CA PHE A 427 -12.97 10.29 2.65
C PHE A 427 -13.48 11.08 3.84
N TRP A 428 -12.60 11.79 4.53
CA TRP A 428 -12.97 12.65 5.63
C TRP A 428 -12.52 14.08 5.38
N GLU A 429 -13.26 15.03 5.93
CA GLU A 429 -12.92 16.45 5.83
C GLU A 429 -13.45 17.24 7.03
N ILE A 430 -12.74 18.33 7.36
CA ILE A 430 -13.09 19.24 8.44
C ILE A 430 -12.54 20.63 8.16
N ASP A 431 -13.33 21.66 8.43
CA ASP A 431 -12.87 23.05 8.39
C ASP A 431 -12.21 23.43 9.72
N LEU A 432 -10.95 23.82 9.67
CA LEU A 432 -10.16 24.25 10.83
C LEU A 432 -9.94 25.76 10.76
N ASN A 433 -10.12 26.48 11.86
CA ASN A 433 -9.83 27.91 11.90
C ASN A 433 -8.31 28.14 11.76
N VAL A 434 -7.90 29.04 10.87
CA VAL A 434 -6.47 29.33 10.65
C VAL A 434 -5.82 29.97 11.87
N GLU A 435 -6.56 30.73 12.69
CA GLU A 435 -6.05 31.25 13.97
C GLU A 435 -5.81 30.11 14.98
N ASP A 436 -6.62 29.07 15.00
CA ASP A 436 -6.36 27.89 15.84
C ASP A 436 -5.13 27.13 15.33
N LEU A 437 -5.01 26.93 14.01
CA LEU A 437 -3.83 26.31 13.40
C LEU A 437 -2.54 27.06 13.71
N LYS A 438 -2.59 28.40 13.71
CA LYS A 438 -1.47 29.28 14.06
C LYS A 438 -1.03 29.16 15.53
N LEU A 439 -1.96 28.81 16.43
CA LEU A 439 -1.68 28.54 17.83
C LEU A 439 -1.27 27.08 18.10
N SER A 440 -1.44 26.20 17.11
CA SER A 440 -1.21 24.77 17.20
C SER A 440 0.16 24.38 16.63
N GLY A 441 0.75 23.32 17.18
CA GLY A 441 2.01 22.75 16.66
C GLY A 441 1.81 21.61 15.67
N ASP A 442 0.63 21.03 15.63
CA ASP A 442 0.33 19.84 14.84
C ASP A 442 -1.16 19.68 14.55
N ILE A 443 -1.45 18.91 13.50
CA ILE A 443 -2.75 18.33 13.19
C ILE A 443 -2.57 16.83 13.30
N MET A 444 -3.42 16.15 14.07
CA MET A 444 -3.42 14.69 14.12
C MET A 444 -4.79 14.12 13.86
N VAL A 445 -4.84 13.01 13.13
CA VAL A 445 -6.08 12.31 12.81
C VAL A 445 -6.05 10.87 13.35
N ARG A 446 -7.21 10.41 13.82
CA ARG A 446 -7.48 9.00 14.12
C ARG A 446 -8.86 8.59 13.61
N ALA A 447 -8.99 7.31 13.28
CA ALA A 447 -10.26 6.68 12.94
C ALA A 447 -10.66 5.62 13.98
N MET A 448 -11.97 5.39 14.08
CA MET A 448 -12.60 4.33 14.87
C MET A 448 -13.60 3.57 13.99
N ASP A 449 -13.56 2.25 14.04
CA ASP A 449 -14.52 1.40 13.31
C ASP A 449 -15.77 1.05 14.15
N GLU A 450 -16.74 0.38 13.53
CA GLU A 450 -17.99 -0.05 14.17
C GLU A 450 -17.81 -1.08 15.31
N SER A 451 -16.63 -1.72 15.40
CA SER A 451 -16.27 -2.56 16.54
C SER A 451 -15.61 -1.79 17.68
N MET A 452 -15.62 -0.45 17.59
CA MET A 452 -14.99 0.48 18.52
C MET A 452 -13.47 0.34 18.59
N ASN A 453 -12.85 -0.26 17.56
CA ASN A 453 -11.39 -0.31 17.45
C ASN A 453 -10.89 1.04 16.97
N VAL A 454 -10.19 1.74 17.85
CA VAL A 454 -9.57 3.05 17.61
C VAL A 454 -8.09 2.91 17.27
N GLN A 455 -7.59 3.75 16.36
CA GLN A 455 -6.15 3.81 16.10
C GLN A 455 -5.36 4.15 17.37
N PRO A 456 -4.27 3.41 17.65
CA PRO A 456 -3.47 3.64 18.84
C PRO A 456 -2.75 4.97 18.77
N ARG A 457 -2.46 5.53 19.95
CA ARG A 457 -1.56 6.67 20.07
C ARG A 457 -0.12 6.25 19.79
N ASP A 458 0.32 5.17 20.41
CA ASP A 458 1.70 4.71 20.36
C ASP A 458 1.92 3.76 19.18
N MET A 459 3.15 3.80 18.66
CA MET A 459 3.54 2.97 17.53
C MET A 459 3.77 1.52 17.98
N TYR A 460 3.10 0.59 17.30
CA TYR A 460 3.46 -0.83 17.35
C TYR A 460 4.58 -1.11 16.33
N TRP A 461 5.83 -0.91 16.74
CA TRP A 461 6.97 -1.25 15.88
C TRP A 461 7.07 -2.76 15.69
N SER A 462 7.29 -3.23 14.45
CA SER A 462 7.50 -4.66 14.16
C SER A 462 8.64 -4.90 13.17
N VAL A 463 9.16 -6.13 13.14
CA VAL A 463 10.31 -6.54 12.32
C VAL A 463 10.15 -6.23 10.83
N LEU A 464 8.94 -6.42 10.28
CA LEU A 464 8.62 -6.15 8.86
C LEU A 464 8.02 -4.77 8.64
N GLY A 465 7.83 -3.98 9.71
CA GLY A 465 7.25 -2.65 9.64
C GLY A 465 5.87 -2.63 8.97
N MET A 466 5.02 -3.61 9.29
CA MET A 466 3.69 -3.77 8.68
C MET A 466 2.58 -3.31 9.61
N MET A 467 1.41 -3.01 9.02
CA MET A 467 0.20 -2.60 9.74
C MET A 467 0.40 -1.38 10.63
N ASN A 468 1.26 -0.45 10.21
CA ASN A 468 1.49 0.78 10.96
C ASN A 468 0.23 1.65 10.93
N ASN A 469 -0.46 1.77 12.07
CA ASN A 469 -1.69 2.54 12.19
C ASN A 469 -1.77 3.53 13.39
N PRO A 470 -0.68 4.06 13.97
CA PRO A 470 -0.81 5.10 14.99
C PRO A 470 -1.44 6.37 14.38
N TRP A 471 -1.84 7.32 15.24
CA TRP A 471 -2.38 8.62 14.79
C TRP A 471 -1.47 9.25 13.74
N TYR A 472 -2.03 9.67 12.61
CA TYR A 472 -1.25 10.32 11.55
C TYR A 472 -1.04 11.78 11.94
N ARG A 473 0.22 12.21 12.08
CA ARG A 473 0.59 13.54 12.58
C ARG A 473 1.22 14.38 11.47
N ILE A 474 0.67 15.56 11.24
CA ILE A 474 1.27 16.64 10.47
C ILE A 474 1.77 17.71 11.44
N THR A 475 2.99 18.22 11.27
CA THR A 475 3.48 19.36 12.06
C THR A 475 3.19 20.67 11.36
N ILE A 476 2.94 21.72 12.15
CA ILE A 476 2.70 23.08 11.69
C ILE A 476 3.89 23.94 12.11
N ASN A 477 4.56 24.58 11.15
CA ASN A 477 5.62 25.54 11.42
C ASN A 477 5.17 26.94 10.98
N LYS A 478 5.24 27.93 11.87
CA LYS A 478 5.02 29.32 11.50
C LYS A 478 6.31 29.94 10.97
N GLU A 479 6.30 30.38 9.73
CA GLU A 479 7.44 30.94 9.01
C GLU A 479 7.09 32.33 8.48
N GLY A 480 7.39 33.35 9.29
CA GLY A 480 6.95 34.72 9.01
C GLY A 480 5.43 34.81 8.98
N ASP A 481 4.90 35.16 7.80
CA ASP A 481 3.47 35.31 7.51
C ASP A 481 2.82 34.04 6.95
N TYR A 482 3.49 32.89 7.01
CA TYR A 482 2.97 31.62 6.50
C TYR A 482 2.94 30.54 7.58
N LEU A 483 1.98 29.62 7.47
CA LEU A 483 2.04 28.30 8.10
C LEU A 483 2.54 27.30 7.06
N ARG A 484 3.56 26.51 7.40
CA ARG A 484 4.08 25.42 6.58
C ARG A 484 3.78 24.08 7.22
N PHE A 485 3.26 23.14 6.45
CA PHE A 485 2.82 21.83 6.95
C PHE A 485 3.79 20.72 6.55
N GLU A 486 4.09 19.81 7.47
CA GLU A 486 4.96 18.66 7.17
C GLU A 486 4.32 17.34 7.56
N HIS A 487 4.26 16.42 6.61
CA HIS A 487 3.87 15.03 6.85
C HIS A 487 4.98 14.28 7.62
N PRO A 488 4.71 13.07 8.16
CA PRO A 488 5.71 12.28 8.86
C PRO A 488 6.97 12.02 8.02
N THR A 489 6.79 11.57 6.78
CA THR A 489 7.85 11.15 5.86
C THR A 489 7.39 11.28 4.41
N GLN A 490 8.32 11.48 3.47
CA GLN A 490 8.12 11.23 2.03
C GLN A 490 8.45 9.78 1.66
N PRO A 491 7.81 9.13 0.68
CA PRO A 491 8.04 7.70 0.38
C PRO A 491 9.46 7.37 -0.12
N ALA A 492 9.81 6.09 -0.19
CA ALA A 492 11.13 5.61 -0.61
C ALA A 492 12.29 6.29 0.16
N LEU A 493 13.31 6.74 -0.58
CA LEU A 493 14.44 7.53 -0.07
C LEU A 493 14.25 9.04 -0.26
N ILE A 494 13.08 9.50 -0.73
CA ILE A 494 12.80 10.92 -0.88
C ILE A 494 12.97 11.59 0.50
N PRO A 495 13.86 12.59 0.63
CA PRO A 495 14.09 13.25 1.90
C PRO A 495 12.88 14.11 2.27
N GLY A 496 12.66 14.28 3.57
CA GLY A 496 11.66 15.20 4.08
C GLY A 496 10.67 14.58 5.06
N GLY A 497 9.86 15.46 5.63
CA GLY A 497 8.95 15.15 6.71
C GLY A 497 9.56 15.35 8.10
N TRP A 498 8.67 15.56 9.07
CA TRP A 498 9.08 15.99 10.41
C TRP A 498 9.87 14.90 11.16
N MET A 499 9.62 13.61 10.90
CA MET A 499 10.33 12.52 11.60
C MET A 499 11.82 12.51 11.27
N GLU A 500 12.18 12.74 10.02
CA GLU A 500 13.59 12.84 9.59
C GLU A 500 14.27 14.06 10.24
N LYS A 501 13.58 15.21 10.30
CA LYS A 501 14.09 16.42 10.97
C LYS A 501 14.26 16.24 12.48
N VAL A 502 13.37 15.51 13.13
CA VAL A 502 13.49 15.19 14.57
C VAL A 502 14.71 14.29 14.80
N LYS A 503 14.86 13.23 14.01
CA LYS A 503 16.00 12.30 14.10
C LYS A 503 17.33 13.00 13.82
N ALA A 504 17.39 13.86 12.80
CA ALA A 504 18.58 14.63 12.45
C ALA A 504 19.04 15.59 13.57
N ARG A 505 18.11 16.02 14.44
CA ARG A 505 18.39 16.86 15.61
C ARG A 505 18.62 16.05 16.90
N GLY A 506 18.72 14.72 16.81
CA GLY A 506 18.93 13.83 17.96
C GLY A 506 17.67 13.53 18.79
N GLY A 507 16.47 13.81 18.27
CA GLY A 507 15.23 13.52 18.98
C GLY A 507 14.88 12.03 19.01
N ASN A 508 14.34 11.56 20.14
CA ASN A 508 13.96 10.15 20.33
C ASN A 508 12.52 9.89 19.89
N LEU A 509 12.31 9.43 18.65
CA LEU A 509 10.98 9.11 18.12
C LEU A 509 10.28 7.93 18.82
N ALA A 510 10.99 7.16 19.64
CA ALA A 510 10.44 6.06 20.44
C ALA A 510 9.94 6.50 21.83
N ASN A 511 10.09 7.77 22.20
CA ASN A 511 9.76 8.27 23.55
C ASN A 511 8.25 8.37 23.85
N GLY A 512 7.37 8.01 22.92
CA GLY A 512 5.93 8.17 23.10
C GLY A 512 5.44 9.62 23.01
N PHE A 513 6.30 10.58 22.67
CA PHE A 513 6.00 12.02 22.50
C PHE A 513 6.53 12.57 21.17
N TRP A 514 6.57 11.72 20.13
CA TRP A 514 7.01 12.09 18.77
C TRP A 514 8.40 12.73 18.71
N GLY A 515 9.29 12.41 19.65
CA GLY A 515 10.63 12.97 19.77
C GLY A 515 10.72 14.39 20.32
N GLU A 516 9.62 14.93 20.84
CA GLU A 516 9.63 16.16 21.63
C GLU A 516 10.17 15.88 23.05
N LYS A 517 10.85 16.86 23.65
CA LYS A 517 11.35 16.78 25.02
C LYS A 517 10.23 17.07 26.01
N VAL A 518 9.99 16.18 26.98
CA VAL A 518 9.01 16.41 28.06
C VAL A 518 9.73 17.04 29.26
N GLY A 519 9.19 18.13 29.79
CA GLY A 519 9.85 18.92 30.84
C GLY A 519 10.21 18.10 32.08
N GLY A 520 11.49 18.12 32.47
CA GLY A 520 12.01 17.41 33.64
C GLY A 520 12.87 16.19 33.33
N GLU A 521 12.91 15.72 32.07
CA GLU A 521 13.95 14.80 31.63
C GLU A 521 15.26 15.59 31.58
N GLY A 522 16.17 15.27 32.52
CA GLY A 522 17.58 15.63 32.41
C GLY A 522 18.14 15.13 31.09
N GLU A 523 19.36 15.54 30.76
CA GLU A 523 20.09 15.09 29.57
C GLU A 523 20.19 13.55 29.53
N ASP A 524 19.14 12.85 29.09
CA ASP A 524 19.37 11.73 28.20
C ASP A 524 19.91 12.41 26.95
N GLU A 525 21.24 12.59 26.96
CA GLU A 525 22.03 12.57 25.76
C GLU A 525 21.59 11.31 25.04
N GLY A 526 20.53 11.44 24.22
CA GLY A 526 20.12 10.41 23.30
C GLY A 526 21.41 10.06 22.60
N ILE A 527 21.93 8.86 22.88
CA ILE A 527 23.16 8.38 22.31
C ILE A 527 22.90 8.53 20.82
N VAL A 528 23.49 9.56 20.22
CA VAL A 528 23.68 9.60 18.79
C VAL A 528 24.64 8.46 18.64
N GLU A 529 24.12 7.22 18.54
CA GLU A 529 24.93 6.13 18.09
C GLU A 529 25.50 6.67 16.79
N PRO A 530 26.82 6.95 16.75
CA PRO A 530 27.41 7.51 15.56
C PRO A 530 26.95 6.54 14.47
N LYS A 531 26.34 7.06 13.39
CA LYS A 531 25.96 6.24 12.24
C LYS A 531 27.16 5.33 12.02
N LYS A 532 27.01 4.06 12.36
CA LYS A 532 28.12 3.12 12.28
C LYS A 532 28.24 2.93 10.78
N GLU A 533 29.05 3.77 10.14
CA GLU A 533 29.21 3.73 8.70
C GLU A 533 29.82 2.38 8.40
N ILE A 534 28.96 1.49 7.93
CA ILE A 534 29.37 0.16 7.56
C ILE A 534 30.21 0.34 6.33
N LYS A 535 31.51 0.15 6.51
CA LYS A 535 32.47 0.23 5.43
C LYS A 535 32.06 -0.79 4.37
N MET A 536 31.78 -0.30 3.17
CA MET A 536 31.44 -1.14 2.02
C MET A 536 32.64 -1.34 1.09
N THR A 537 33.77 -0.69 1.38
CA THR A 537 34.97 -0.73 0.56
C THR A 537 36.05 -1.60 1.18
N LYS A 538 36.75 -2.35 0.33
CA LYS A 538 37.94 -3.11 0.69
C LYS A 538 39.15 -2.18 0.93
N ASP A 539 39.88 -2.42 2.01
CA ASP A 539 41.09 -1.66 2.34
C ASP A 539 42.22 -1.81 1.32
N GLY A 540 42.89 -0.69 1.01
CA GLY A 540 44.09 -0.66 0.16
C GLY A 540 43.83 -0.92 -1.33
N LEU A 541 42.60 -0.74 -1.80
CA LEU A 541 42.22 -0.96 -3.19
C LEU A 541 42.09 0.38 -3.95
N ASP A 542 43.19 0.83 -4.55
CA ASP A 542 43.27 2.12 -5.29
C ASP A 542 43.05 1.96 -6.81
N ARG A 543 42.14 1.07 -7.22
CA ARG A 543 41.85 0.86 -8.64
C ARG A 543 40.80 1.85 -9.11
N ASN A 544 41.14 2.68 -10.09
CA ASN A 544 40.19 3.55 -10.79
C ASN A 544 39.58 2.82 -11.98
N ILE A 545 38.25 2.78 -12.03
CA ILE A 545 37.47 2.13 -13.10
C ILE A 545 36.76 3.21 -13.91
N THR A 546 36.93 3.14 -15.22
CA THR A 546 36.31 4.08 -16.17
C THR A 546 34.89 3.64 -16.53
N ILE A 547 34.06 4.56 -17.03
CA ILE A 547 32.70 4.23 -17.51
C ILE A 547 32.72 3.19 -18.65
N ASP A 548 33.71 3.23 -19.54
CA ASP A 548 33.85 2.28 -20.64
C ASP A 548 34.26 0.89 -20.15
N GLU A 549 35.00 0.82 -19.05
CA GLU A 549 35.32 -0.45 -18.39
C GLU A 549 34.10 -1.01 -17.68
N LEU A 550 33.39 -0.20 -16.88
CA LEU A 550 32.13 -0.60 -16.23
C LEU A 550 31.10 -1.13 -17.25
N ARG A 551 30.95 -0.45 -18.39
CA ARG A 551 29.99 -0.83 -19.44
C ARG A 551 30.32 -2.14 -20.15
N LYS A 552 31.53 -2.69 -20.02
CA LYS A 552 31.83 -4.05 -20.52
C LYS A 552 31.20 -5.14 -19.65
N HIS A 553 30.70 -4.77 -18.48
CA HIS A 553 30.14 -5.62 -17.46
C HIS A 553 28.65 -5.31 -17.24
N ASP A 554 27.95 -4.84 -18.28
CA ASP A 554 26.52 -4.50 -18.26
C ASP A 554 25.58 -5.68 -18.58
N GLY A 555 26.14 -6.89 -18.72
CA GLY A 555 25.42 -8.14 -19.02
C GLY A 555 25.39 -9.11 -17.84
N GLU A 556 24.84 -10.31 -18.08
CA GLU A 556 24.50 -11.29 -17.03
C GLU A 556 25.68 -12.15 -16.54
N ALA A 557 26.74 -12.28 -17.35
CA ALA A 557 27.82 -13.24 -17.07
C ALA A 557 28.75 -12.78 -15.93
N ASN A 558 29.05 -11.48 -15.90
CA ASN A 558 29.99 -10.87 -14.96
C ASN A 558 29.58 -9.43 -14.62
N PRO A 559 28.39 -9.25 -14.00
CA PRO A 559 27.78 -7.93 -13.84
C PRO A 559 28.52 -7.09 -12.80
N TRP A 560 28.92 -5.89 -13.21
CA TRP A 560 29.47 -4.88 -12.30
C TRP A 560 28.46 -3.75 -12.12
N PHE A 561 28.37 -3.20 -10.91
CA PHE A 561 27.47 -2.11 -10.59
C PHE A 561 28.13 -1.13 -9.62
N VAL A 562 27.58 0.09 -9.56
CA VAL A 562 28.12 1.17 -8.73
C VAL A 562 27.22 1.43 -7.51
N VAL A 563 27.82 1.60 -6.34
CA VAL A 563 27.16 2.07 -5.11
C VAL A 563 28.03 3.12 -4.45
N ASN A 564 27.49 4.32 -4.23
CA ASN A 564 28.20 5.50 -3.71
C ASN A 564 29.50 5.85 -4.46
N GLY A 565 29.53 5.62 -5.78
CA GLY A 565 30.72 5.84 -6.61
C GLY A 565 31.78 4.75 -6.55
N GLU A 566 31.55 3.68 -5.80
CA GLU A 566 32.41 2.49 -5.70
C GLU A 566 31.86 1.36 -6.57
N VAL A 567 32.73 0.57 -7.20
CA VAL A 567 32.37 -0.46 -8.18
C VAL A 567 32.51 -1.85 -7.55
N TYR A 568 31.49 -2.67 -7.76
CA TYR A 568 31.35 -3.99 -7.18
C TYR A 568 31.15 -5.06 -8.25
N ASP A 569 31.80 -6.21 -8.08
CA ASP A 569 31.62 -7.39 -8.92
C ASP A 569 30.58 -8.33 -8.29
N GLY A 570 29.37 -8.36 -8.86
CA GLY A 570 28.26 -9.17 -8.37
C GLY A 570 28.33 -10.65 -8.74
N THR A 571 29.29 -11.08 -9.55
CA THR A 571 29.32 -12.41 -10.19
C THR A 571 29.22 -13.55 -9.17
N ALA A 572 29.99 -13.47 -8.08
CA ALA A 572 30.04 -14.52 -7.07
C ALA A 572 28.78 -14.58 -6.18
N PHE A 573 27.89 -13.59 -6.26
CA PHE A 573 26.69 -13.49 -5.43
C PHE A 573 25.38 -13.69 -6.20
N LEU A 574 25.43 -13.99 -7.49
CA LEU A 574 24.23 -14.16 -8.33
C LEU A 574 23.26 -15.21 -7.79
N GLU A 575 23.77 -16.38 -7.37
CA GLU A 575 22.95 -17.46 -6.80
C GLU A 575 22.56 -17.21 -5.33
N GLY A 576 23.34 -16.40 -4.62
CA GLY A 576 23.13 -16.11 -3.20
C GLY A 576 22.23 -14.91 -2.92
N HIS A 577 21.93 -14.10 -3.94
CA HIS A 577 21.15 -12.87 -3.76
C HIS A 577 19.67 -13.18 -3.46
N PRO A 578 19.10 -12.73 -2.33
CA PRO A 578 17.72 -13.04 -1.94
C PRO A 578 16.65 -12.55 -2.94
N GLY A 579 16.95 -11.52 -3.72
CA GLY A 579 16.09 -11.03 -4.82
C GLY A 579 16.24 -11.80 -6.13
N GLY A 580 17.13 -12.80 -6.17
CA GLY A 580 17.56 -13.50 -7.39
C GLY A 580 18.63 -12.74 -8.17
N ALA A 581 19.26 -13.44 -9.11
CA ALA A 581 20.33 -12.91 -9.97
C ALA A 581 19.87 -11.75 -10.86
N THR A 582 18.60 -11.76 -11.28
CA THR A 582 18.00 -10.74 -12.16
C THR A 582 18.03 -9.34 -11.57
N SER A 583 17.96 -9.19 -10.23
CA SER A 583 18.13 -7.89 -9.57
C SER A 583 19.53 -7.33 -9.78
N ILE A 584 20.56 -8.17 -9.81
CA ILE A 584 21.95 -7.75 -10.05
C ILE A 584 22.15 -7.45 -11.55
N PHE A 585 21.54 -8.23 -12.44
CA PHE A 585 21.58 -7.96 -13.88
C PHE A 585 20.95 -6.61 -14.23
N GLY A 586 19.82 -6.28 -13.59
CA GLY A 586 19.17 -4.98 -13.76
C GLY A 586 20.05 -3.79 -13.33
N ALA A 587 20.93 -3.98 -12.35
CA ALA A 587 21.89 -2.98 -11.89
C ALA A 587 23.21 -2.95 -12.70
N ALA A 588 23.42 -3.94 -13.57
CA ALA A 588 24.69 -4.10 -14.28
C ALA A 588 24.99 -2.90 -15.18
N GLY A 589 26.21 -2.39 -15.08
CA GLY A 589 26.70 -1.21 -15.79
C GLY A 589 26.10 0.12 -15.32
N GLN A 590 25.38 0.15 -14.19
CA GLN A 590 24.62 1.31 -13.72
C GLN A 590 25.02 1.74 -12.31
N ASP A 591 24.62 2.95 -11.95
CA ASP A 591 24.64 3.43 -10.56
C ASP A 591 23.37 2.95 -9.85
N ALA A 592 23.54 1.97 -8.98
CA ALA A 592 22.49 1.34 -8.19
C ALA A 592 22.44 1.86 -6.75
N THR A 593 23.07 3.02 -6.48
CA THR A 593 23.19 3.58 -5.12
C THR A 593 21.84 3.66 -4.40
N ASP A 594 20.86 4.32 -5.01
CA ASP A 594 19.57 4.55 -4.38
C ASP A 594 18.83 3.23 -4.13
N GLU A 595 18.86 2.33 -5.10
CA GLU A 595 18.23 1.02 -5.03
C GLU A 595 18.85 0.18 -3.91
N PHE A 596 20.18 0.12 -3.89
CA PHE A 596 20.93 -0.66 -2.93
C PHE A 596 20.67 -0.13 -1.52
N MET A 597 20.77 1.18 -1.33
CA MET A 597 20.62 1.81 -0.02
C MET A 597 19.19 1.78 0.52
N ALA A 598 18.17 1.71 -0.37
CA ALA A 598 16.77 1.63 0.01
C ALA A 598 16.39 0.29 0.66
N ILE A 599 16.90 -0.81 0.10
CA ILE A 599 16.37 -2.16 0.37
C ILE A 599 17.32 -3.08 1.14
N HIS A 600 18.63 -2.81 1.14
CA HIS A 600 19.61 -3.71 1.77
C HIS A 600 19.85 -3.39 3.26
N SER A 601 19.99 -4.46 4.05
CA SER A 601 20.28 -4.40 5.48
C SER A 601 21.72 -3.96 5.77
N GLU A 602 21.98 -3.63 7.04
CA GLU A 602 23.33 -3.33 7.53
C GLU A 602 24.31 -4.49 7.30
N THR A 603 23.87 -5.73 7.52
CA THR A 603 24.67 -6.93 7.23
C THR A 603 25.02 -7.03 5.75
N ALA A 604 24.05 -6.79 4.85
CA ALA A 604 24.29 -6.83 3.41
C ALA A 604 25.28 -5.74 2.97
N LYS A 605 25.18 -4.53 3.55
CA LYS A 605 26.17 -3.46 3.34
C LYS A 605 27.58 -3.89 3.78
N GLY A 606 27.69 -4.62 4.89
CA GLY A 606 28.97 -5.13 5.38
C GLY A 606 29.63 -6.14 4.44
N MET A 607 28.83 -6.98 3.78
CA MET A 607 29.32 -7.99 2.81
C MET A 607 29.91 -7.35 1.55
N MET A 608 29.56 -6.10 1.22
CA MET A 608 30.04 -5.43 0.00
C MET A 608 31.56 -5.34 -0.11
N GLN A 609 32.29 -5.35 1.02
CA GLN A 609 33.76 -5.36 1.00
C GLN A 609 34.34 -6.55 0.24
N GLU A 610 33.65 -7.70 0.24
CA GLU A 610 34.09 -8.92 -0.44
C GLU A 610 34.01 -8.78 -1.97
N TYR A 611 33.08 -7.94 -2.44
CA TYR A 611 32.78 -7.73 -3.86
C TYR A 611 33.38 -6.44 -4.41
N HIS A 612 33.98 -5.59 -3.57
CA HIS A 612 34.57 -4.32 -3.98
C HIS A 612 35.79 -4.52 -4.87
N ILE A 613 35.77 -3.91 -6.06
CA ILE A 613 36.86 -4.05 -7.06
C ILE A 613 37.57 -2.74 -7.42
N GLY A 614 37.06 -1.58 -7.01
CA GLY A 614 37.69 -0.28 -7.22
C GLY A 614 36.68 0.87 -7.21
N SER A 615 37.17 2.10 -7.35
CA SER A 615 36.35 3.31 -7.36
C SER A 615 36.14 3.79 -8.80
N LEU A 616 34.98 4.37 -9.07
CA LEU A 616 34.72 5.01 -10.36
C LEU A 616 35.47 6.35 -10.44
N ASP A 617 36.13 6.62 -11.56
CA ASP A 617 36.83 7.91 -11.71
C ASP A 617 35.85 9.10 -11.70
N GLU A 618 36.36 10.30 -11.40
CA GLU A 618 35.53 11.51 -11.22
C GLU A 618 34.74 11.88 -12.49
N ALA A 619 35.35 11.71 -13.66
CA ALA A 619 34.67 11.98 -14.94
C ALA A 619 33.52 10.99 -15.16
N SER A 620 33.74 9.71 -14.90
CA SER A 620 32.79 8.61 -15.01
C SER A 620 31.62 8.76 -14.03
N ARG A 621 31.87 9.28 -12.82
CA ARG A 621 30.83 9.57 -11.82
C ARG A 621 29.87 10.65 -12.32
N ALA A 622 30.41 11.70 -12.95
CA ALA A 622 29.58 12.73 -13.56
C ALA A 622 28.69 12.16 -14.68
N VAL A 623 29.19 11.22 -15.50
CA VAL A 623 28.41 10.59 -16.59
C VAL A 623 27.21 9.81 -16.08
N LEU A 624 27.39 9.05 -14.99
CA LEU A 624 26.32 8.24 -14.42
C LEU A 624 25.27 9.11 -13.71
N GLN A 625 25.69 10.21 -13.07
CA GLN A 625 24.76 11.13 -12.40
C GLN A 625 23.94 11.98 -13.37
N THR A 626 24.47 12.33 -14.54
CA THR A 626 23.74 13.17 -15.53
C THR A 626 22.88 12.37 -16.50
N GLY A 627 22.97 11.03 -16.50
CA GLY A 627 22.19 10.16 -17.36
C GLY A 627 22.51 10.39 -18.84
N ASP A 628 23.66 9.89 -19.29
CA ASP A 628 24.22 10.04 -20.64
C ASP A 628 24.46 11.49 -21.08
N GLU A 629 25.59 12.09 -20.67
CA GLU A 629 26.26 13.12 -21.48
C GLU A 629 27.73 13.31 -21.07
N VAL A 630 28.66 12.69 -21.81
CA VAL A 630 30.01 13.28 -21.96
C VAL A 630 30.08 13.90 -23.33
N HIS A 631 29.97 15.22 -23.36
CA HIS A 631 30.58 16.00 -24.42
C HIS A 631 32.10 15.79 -24.36
N SER A 632 32.65 15.04 -25.31
CA SER A 632 34.08 15.16 -25.58
C SER A 632 34.30 16.50 -26.27
N GLU A 633 34.54 17.56 -25.51
CA GLU A 633 35.01 18.84 -26.06
C GLU A 633 36.46 18.69 -26.54
N SER A 634 36.65 18.03 -27.68
CA SER A 634 37.86 18.22 -28.46
C SER A 634 37.64 19.45 -29.35
N SER A 635 38.41 20.50 -29.08
CA SER A 635 38.46 21.74 -29.87
C SER A 635 39.27 21.59 -31.17
N GLU A 636 39.70 20.38 -31.53
CA GLU A 636 40.47 20.14 -32.74
C GLU A 636 39.56 19.98 -33.98
N PRO A 637 39.87 20.66 -35.11
CA PRO A 637 39.11 20.51 -36.35
C PRO A 637 39.18 19.07 -36.87
N ARG A 638 38.03 18.44 -37.03
CA ARG A 638 37.90 17.08 -37.57
C ARG A 638 37.51 17.10 -39.05
N LYS A 639 37.97 16.08 -39.80
CA LYS A 639 37.74 15.95 -41.25
C LYS A 639 36.28 15.63 -41.63
N VAL A 640 35.52 15.00 -40.73
CA VAL A 640 34.09 14.67 -40.91
C VAL A 640 33.32 15.20 -39.70
N PHE A 641 32.36 16.09 -39.94
CA PHE A 641 31.61 16.78 -38.88
C PHE A 641 30.49 15.93 -38.26
N LEU A 642 29.77 15.14 -39.08
CA LEU A 642 28.63 14.31 -38.64
C LEU A 642 29.07 12.88 -38.31
N GLN A 643 28.66 12.36 -37.15
CA GLN A 643 28.85 10.97 -36.74
C GLN A 643 27.55 10.41 -36.16
N SER A 644 27.25 9.15 -36.47
CA SER A 644 25.96 8.51 -36.13
C SER A 644 25.74 8.24 -34.64
N LYS A 645 26.77 8.39 -33.80
CA LYS A 645 26.71 8.08 -32.35
C LYS A 645 27.18 9.24 -31.46
N THR A 646 27.37 10.44 -32.02
CA THR A 646 27.95 11.57 -31.28
C THR A 646 27.23 12.87 -31.61
N TRP A 647 26.79 13.60 -30.59
CA TRP A 647 26.23 14.94 -30.75
C TRP A 647 27.34 15.99 -30.79
N THR A 648 27.46 16.72 -31.91
CA THR A 648 28.44 17.80 -32.08
C THR A 648 27.73 19.15 -32.08
N LYS A 649 28.04 20.06 -31.15
CA LYS A 649 27.55 21.44 -31.17
C LYS A 649 28.20 22.20 -32.35
N ALA A 650 27.39 22.91 -33.13
CA ALA A 650 27.85 23.86 -34.15
C ALA A 650 27.15 25.20 -34.01
N ILE A 651 27.87 26.27 -34.35
CA ILE A 651 27.32 27.61 -34.44
C ILE A 651 26.85 27.83 -35.87
N LEU A 652 25.56 28.11 -36.04
CA LEU A 652 25.00 28.49 -37.34
C LEU A 652 25.59 29.85 -37.76
N SER A 653 26.45 29.86 -38.78
CA SER A 653 27.08 31.09 -39.25
C SER A 653 26.21 31.88 -40.22
N SER A 654 25.39 31.21 -41.04
CA SER A 654 24.43 31.85 -41.95
C SER A 654 23.37 30.85 -42.42
N ARG A 655 22.20 31.34 -42.83
CA ARG A 655 21.11 30.56 -43.44
C ARG A 655 20.73 31.19 -44.78
N GLN A 656 20.71 30.37 -45.83
CA GLN A 656 20.21 30.77 -47.15
C GLN A 656 19.00 29.90 -47.46
N VAL A 657 17.85 30.52 -47.75
CA VAL A 657 16.64 29.81 -48.18
C VAL A 657 16.69 29.74 -49.70
N ILE A 658 16.74 28.52 -50.25
CA ILE A 658 16.70 28.26 -51.70
C ILE A 658 15.25 28.03 -52.10
#